data_AF-A0A5F8G5N4-F1
#
_entry.id   AF-A0A5F8G5N4-F1
#
_cell.length_a   1.000
_cell.length_b   1.000
_cell.length_c   1.000
_cell.angle_alpha   90.00
_cell.angle_beta   90.00
_cell.angle_gamma   90.00
#
_symmetry.space_group_name_H-M   'P 1'
#
loop_
_entity.id
_entity.type
_entity.pdbx_description
1 polymer ?
#
loop_
_entity_poly.entity_id
_entity_poly.type
_entity_poly.pdbx_seq_one_letter_code
_entity_poly.pdbx_strand_id
1 'polypeptide(L)'
;IKKAQSPRLLIECGGETLETAQIEDFYSNPNFPQSALLLTLFLPQEEAYAPPLVLKVVDQQYFGIQMVVGQAVVSCLRPYFCDPWAKDYVKPLLPKSLWDLKYIHEVDWWSKMLWATGESKKKWDYSDYYTLKVYDCELEAVPDFQGLQDFCQTFNLYYEKKTEDSPVVGQFKGLFRIYPLSENPKQPSPPRQFQNLSEKQSGPQRCLVRVYVVRAFNLQPKDNNGLCDPYVILKLGKTVLGNRHDYKPNTVDPIFGRMFELKCTIPLEKDLKITLFDFDLISPDDKIGSTVIDLENRLLSSFGARCGLPKSYCVSGPFQWRDQLTPSHLLERYAHRKGLPPPDFSTEGSIIFNGRTFKLPNFEQHTPQLKHLGPPQERLALYLLQAQGQVPEHVETRTLYSSTQPGIDQGKVQLWVDIFPLHLGPPGPAVNINLRKAKRFELRCIIWETRDVDLQDVNLTGEKMSDIYIKGWMHEMEKDMQKTDIHYRSLTGNGDFNWRFIFTFKYVPTEQVCILSKKEFIWSLDRTVKKTPPRLIIQVWDNDKFLPDDFLGIIELDLCEMPIPARKPSKCTLSMMESKPKWPFKFTYKHVSLFRQKTLAGWWPCQVLDNGKWRLSGKVNMTLEVLTKEEAEDKPAGKGRSEPNQYPTLHAPIRPESSFLWFLSPSLSIRYICWHHYRWKCAVFMIATSLFIMLLNFLFSIPYYLAMKLFTPEFRLAGTLPETVTKTKSTTTTTPGGSSTTPGGSSTSPGGSSTLFYSPQTEADYQNSTNYMDIFF
;
A
#
# COMPACT_ATOMS: atom_id res chain seq x y z
N ILE A 1 -21.12 38.12 -5.24
CA ILE A 1 -21.11 38.26 -3.76
C ILE A 1 -20.38 39.56 -3.44
N LYS A 2 -21.02 40.51 -2.74
CA LYS A 2 -20.32 41.72 -2.27
C LYS A 2 -19.30 41.31 -1.20
N LYS A 3 -18.10 41.88 -1.29
CA LYS A 3 -17.06 41.72 -0.27
C LYS A 3 -17.37 42.66 0.90
N ALA A 4 -17.57 42.11 2.10
CA ALA A 4 -17.63 42.91 3.32
C ALA A 4 -16.32 43.69 3.51
N GLN A 5 -16.38 44.88 4.11
CA GLN A 5 -15.22 45.72 4.38
C GLN A 5 -15.01 45.88 5.89
N SER A 6 -16.05 46.32 6.60
CA SER A 6 -16.00 46.58 8.03
C SER A 6 -17.23 45.98 8.71
N PRO A 7 -17.28 44.64 8.84
CA PRO A 7 -18.37 43.95 9.49
C PRO A 7 -18.37 44.15 11.02
N ARG A 8 -19.57 44.21 11.59
CA ARG A 8 -19.88 44.02 13.01
C ARG A 8 -20.93 42.92 13.17
N LEU A 9 -20.96 42.28 14.33
CA LEU A 9 -22.02 41.35 14.69
C LEU A 9 -23.05 42.06 15.57
N LEU A 10 -24.31 41.96 15.19
CA LEU A 10 -25.49 42.31 15.98
C LEU A 10 -26.13 40.98 16.44
N ILE A 11 -26.41 40.90 17.73
CA ILE A 11 -27.06 39.76 18.38
C ILE A 11 -28.39 40.24 18.95
N GLU A 12 -29.45 39.48 18.70
CA GLU A 12 -30.81 39.77 19.17
C GLU A 12 -31.38 38.53 19.86
N CYS A 13 -31.91 38.69 21.08
CA CYS A 13 -32.57 37.60 21.81
C CYS A 13 -33.59 38.17 22.80
N GLY A 14 -34.83 37.67 22.79
CA GLY A 14 -35.88 38.07 23.75
C GLY A 14 -36.28 39.56 23.75
N GLY A 15 -35.92 40.32 22.72
CA GLY A 15 -36.13 41.78 22.64
C GLY A 15 -34.89 42.61 23.01
N GLU A 16 -33.90 42.00 23.67
CA GLU A 16 -32.61 42.63 23.97
C GLU A 16 -31.64 42.52 22.77
N THR A 17 -30.76 43.51 22.63
CA THR A 17 -29.80 43.60 21.54
C THR A 17 -28.38 43.93 22.02
N LEU A 18 -27.39 43.34 21.35
CA LEU A 18 -25.97 43.51 21.67
C LEU A 18 -25.16 43.60 20.37
N GLU A 19 -24.26 44.59 20.28
CA GLU A 19 -23.39 44.79 19.11
C GLU A 19 -21.91 44.63 19.49
N THR A 20 -21.12 44.06 18.58
CA THR A 20 -19.65 44.10 18.67
C THR A 20 -19.10 45.43 18.13
N ALA A 21 -17.88 45.77 18.52
CA ALA A 21 -17.05 46.68 17.73
C ALA A 21 -16.92 46.21 16.26
N GLN A 22 -16.72 47.17 15.35
CA GLN A 22 -16.46 46.88 13.93
C GLN A 22 -15.05 46.29 13.74
N ILE A 23 -14.89 45.40 12.76
CA ILE A 23 -13.59 44.91 12.31
C ILE A 23 -13.02 45.92 11.30
N GLU A 24 -11.87 46.53 11.61
CA GLU A 24 -11.27 47.58 10.76
C GLU A 24 -10.71 47.05 9.43
N ASP A 25 -9.99 45.92 9.45
CA ASP A 25 -9.50 45.22 8.26
C ASP A 25 -9.77 43.71 8.34
N PHE A 26 -10.94 43.32 7.84
CA PHE A 26 -11.39 41.93 7.76
C PHE A 26 -10.50 41.03 6.88
N TYR A 27 -9.69 41.59 5.97
CA TYR A 27 -8.82 40.82 5.06
C TYR A 27 -7.46 40.49 5.68
N SER A 28 -6.99 41.32 6.60
CA SER A 28 -5.80 41.04 7.41
C SER A 28 -6.14 40.30 8.71
N ASN A 29 -7.25 40.66 9.37
CA ASN A 29 -7.71 40.03 10.62
C ASN A 29 -9.25 39.96 10.68
N PRO A 30 -9.87 38.77 10.53
CA PRO A 30 -11.32 38.62 10.54
C PRO A 30 -11.90 38.42 11.96
N ASN A 31 -11.10 38.59 13.02
CA ASN A 31 -11.51 38.42 14.40
C ASN A 31 -12.01 39.74 15.00
N PHE A 32 -13.02 39.70 15.87
CA PHE A 32 -13.56 40.91 16.52
C PHE A 32 -12.57 41.51 17.53
N PRO A 33 -12.54 42.85 17.71
CA PRO A 33 -11.66 43.51 18.69
C PRO A 33 -11.93 43.15 20.16
N GLN A 34 -13.10 42.61 20.46
CA GLN A 34 -13.52 42.14 21.78
C GLN A 34 -14.00 40.69 21.62
N SER A 35 -13.33 39.76 22.29
CA SER A 35 -13.61 38.33 22.20
C SER A 35 -14.67 37.83 23.20
N ALA A 36 -15.03 38.62 24.21
CA ALA A 36 -16.07 38.27 25.17
C ALA A 36 -17.00 39.44 25.46
N LEU A 37 -18.31 39.20 25.39
CA LEU A 37 -19.38 40.14 25.76
C LEU A 37 -20.37 39.45 26.72
N LEU A 38 -21.22 40.26 27.38
CA LEU A 38 -22.24 39.79 28.31
C LEU A 38 -23.60 40.37 27.91
N LEU A 39 -24.62 39.52 27.86
CA LEU A 39 -26.00 39.92 27.62
C LEU A 39 -26.90 39.42 28.77
N THR A 40 -27.62 40.34 29.40
CA THR A 40 -28.70 40.02 30.35
C THR A 40 -29.95 39.67 29.56
N LEU A 41 -30.67 38.60 29.91
CA LEU A 41 -31.90 38.21 29.22
C LEU A 41 -33.02 37.84 30.20
N PHE A 42 -34.26 37.93 29.72
CA PHE A 42 -35.44 37.40 30.40
C PHE A 42 -35.97 36.19 29.61
N LEU A 43 -35.32 35.03 29.77
CA LEU A 43 -35.66 33.76 29.10
C LEU A 43 -36.60 32.90 29.95
N PRO A 44 -37.57 32.18 29.35
CA PRO A 44 -38.55 31.34 30.05
C PRO A 44 -38.00 30.19 30.88
N GLN A 45 -38.78 29.85 31.90
CA GLN A 45 -38.55 28.69 32.76
C GLN A 45 -38.89 27.37 32.04
N GLU A 46 -39.80 27.42 31.07
CA GLU A 46 -40.08 26.30 30.16
C GLU A 46 -39.33 26.51 28.83
N GLU A 47 -38.48 25.55 28.47
CA GLU A 47 -37.50 25.68 27.38
C GLU A 47 -38.12 25.96 25.99
N ALA A 48 -39.35 25.50 25.74
CA ALA A 48 -39.99 25.54 24.42
C ALA A 48 -40.35 26.97 23.95
N TYR A 49 -40.28 27.96 24.84
CA TYR A 49 -40.63 29.36 24.54
C TYR A 49 -39.41 30.26 24.52
N ALA A 50 -38.21 29.66 24.68
CA ALA A 50 -36.95 30.37 24.66
C ALA A 50 -36.82 31.12 23.31
N PRO A 51 -36.84 32.46 23.31
CA PRO A 51 -36.81 33.21 22.06
C PRO A 51 -35.55 32.86 21.28
N PRO A 52 -35.65 32.70 19.95
CA PRO A 52 -34.51 32.29 19.15
C PRO A 52 -33.42 33.35 19.18
N LEU A 53 -32.18 32.91 19.35
CA LEU A 53 -31.01 33.78 19.25
C LEU A 53 -30.73 34.07 17.78
N VAL A 54 -30.85 35.33 17.39
CA VAL A 54 -30.61 35.79 16.02
C VAL A 54 -29.27 36.50 15.94
N LEU A 55 -28.46 36.11 14.97
CA LEU A 55 -27.10 36.60 14.73
C LEU A 55 -27.08 37.28 13.36
N LYS A 56 -26.82 38.58 13.29
CA LYS A 56 -26.78 39.37 12.05
C LYS A 56 -25.40 39.99 11.87
N VAL A 57 -24.73 39.69 10.77
CA VAL A 57 -23.51 40.40 10.38
C VAL A 57 -23.91 41.62 9.56
N VAL A 58 -23.60 42.81 10.08
CA VAL A 58 -23.86 44.10 9.44
C VAL A 58 -22.55 44.68 8.93
N ASP A 59 -22.46 44.94 7.63
CA ASP A 59 -21.32 45.54 6.96
C ASP A 59 -21.56 47.04 6.74
N GLN A 60 -20.58 47.87 7.07
CA GLN A 60 -20.61 49.30 6.79
C GLN A 60 -19.80 49.61 5.53
N GLN A 61 -20.48 50.02 4.47
CA GLN A 61 -19.89 50.36 3.17
C GLN A 61 -19.57 51.86 3.08
N TYR A 62 -18.83 52.25 2.03
CA TYR A 62 -18.56 53.65 1.70
C TYR A 62 -19.83 54.52 1.76
N PHE A 63 -19.66 55.77 2.20
CA PHE A 63 -20.75 56.73 2.50
C PHE A 63 -21.68 56.33 3.67
N GLY A 64 -21.28 55.37 4.52
CA GLY A 64 -21.96 55.05 5.77
C GLY A 64 -23.20 54.16 5.63
N ILE A 65 -23.41 53.58 4.45
CA ILE A 65 -24.53 52.65 4.20
C ILE A 65 -24.27 51.36 4.97
N GLN A 66 -25.18 51.02 5.89
CA GLN A 66 -25.16 49.76 6.62
C GLN A 66 -26.04 48.71 5.92
N MET A 67 -25.55 47.49 5.75
CA MET A 67 -26.29 46.37 5.16
C MET A 67 -26.10 45.10 5.98
N VAL A 68 -27.18 44.34 6.23
CA VAL A 68 -27.04 42.95 6.67
C VAL A 68 -26.45 42.14 5.51
N VAL A 69 -25.27 41.56 5.72
CA VAL A 69 -24.57 40.72 4.71
C VAL A 69 -24.74 39.22 4.94
N GLY A 70 -25.27 38.84 6.09
CA GLY A 70 -25.71 37.48 6.38
C GLY A 70 -26.27 37.35 7.79
N GLN A 71 -27.17 36.40 8.00
CA GLN A 71 -27.77 36.10 9.29
C GLN A 71 -27.82 34.60 9.59
N ALA A 72 -27.79 34.23 10.87
CA ALA A 72 -28.07 32.90 11.37
C ALA A 72 -29.13 32.98 12.49
N VAL A 73 -29.89 31.90 12.66
CA VAL A 73 -30.91 31.78 13.70
C VAL A 73 -30.68 30.48 14.46
N VAL A 74 -30.52 30.59 15.77
CA VAL A 74 -30.34 29.46 16.69
C VAL A 74 -31.66 29.26 17.43
N SER A 75 -32.45 28.28 16.98
CA SER A 75 -33.82 28.04 17.45
C SER A 75 -33.94 27.26 18.75
N CYS A 76 -32.85 26.66 19.25
CA CYS A 76 -32.84 25.93 20.51
C CYS A 76 -31.66 26.39 21.37
N LEU A 77 -31.95 27.01 22.51
CA LEU A 77 -30.93 27.52 23.42
C LEU A 77 -30.37 26.45 24.38
N ARG A 78 -31.05 25.30 24.51
CA ARG A 78 -30.71 24.19 25.41
C ARG A 78 -29.22 23.76 25.39
N PRO A 79 -28.51 23.65 24.23
CA PRO A 79 -27.10 23.25 24.21
C PRO A 79 -26.12 24.25 24.85
N TYR A 80 -26.57 25.49 25.10
CA TYR A 80 -25.75 26.57 25.65
C TYR A 80 -25.93 26.76 27.15
N PHE A 81 -26.97 26.19 27.75
CA PHE A 81 -27.15 26.19 29.20
C PHE A 81 -26.03 25.39 29.89
N CYS A 82 -25.47 25.94 30.97
CA CYS A 82 -24.43 25.31 31.78
C CYS A 82 -24.58 25.65 33.26
N ASP A 83 -24.23 24.72 34.14
CA ASP A 83 -23.92 25.06 35.53
C ASP A 83 -22.52 25.68 35.60
N PRO A 84 -22.37 26.97 35.96
CA PRO A 84 -21.07 27.62 36.05
C PRO A 84 -20.21 27.14 37.23
N TRP A 85 -20.72 26.26 38.09
CA TRP A 85 -20.00 25.63 39.20
C TRP A 85 -19.59 24.18 38.94
N ALA A 86 -19.99 23.59 37.81
CA ALA A 86 -19.73 22.19 37.48
C ALA A 86 -18.22 21.86 37.41
N LYS A 87 -17.83 20.74 38.03
CA LYS A 87 -16.43 20.27 38.10
C LYS A 87 -16.29 18.90 37.45
N ASP A 88 -16.77 18.80 36.21
CA ASP A 88 -17.03 17.53 35.54
C ASP A 88 -15.76 16.85 35.03
N TYR A 89 -15.01 16.30 35.99
CA TYR A 89 -13.85 15.46 35.79
C TYR A 89 -14.28 14.01 35.59
N VAL A 90 -14.27 13.54 34.33
CA VAL A 90 -14.42 12.12 34.01
C VAL A 90 -13.15 11.36 34.41
N LYS A 91 -13.30 10.27 35.18
CA LYS A 91 -12.18 9.48 35.70
C LYS A 91 -11.58 8.58 34.60
N PRO A 92 -10.27 8.72 34.27
CA PRO A 92 -9.65 7.87 33.26
C PRO A 92 -9.50 6.42 33.74
N LEU A 93 -9.74 5.45 32.85
CA LEU A 93 -9.50 4.03 33.09
C LEU A 93 -8.06 3.65 32.73
N LEU A 94 -7.39 2.91 33.62
CA LEU A 94 -6.01 2.47 33.43
C LEU A 94 -5.93 1.29 32.45
N PRO A 95 -5.07 1.34 31.42
CA PRO A 95 -4.73 0.18 30.60
C PRO A 95 -4.04 -0.91 31.44
N LYS A 96 -4.28 -2.18 31.10
CA LYS A 96 -3.56 -3.32 31.70
C LYS A 96 -2.24 -3.55 30.96
N SER A 97 -1.20 -3.91 31.70
CA SER A 97 0.15 -4.25 31.21
C SER A 97 0.22 -5.66 30.62
N LEU A 98 1.16 -5.86 29.69
CA LEU A 98 1.65 -7.17 29.25
C LEU A 98 3.17 -7.11 29.02
N TRP A 99 3.77 -8.26 28.68
CA TRP A 99 5.13 -8.64 29.10
C TRP A 99 6.28 -8.22 28.17
N ASP A 100 7.49 -8.58 28.61
CA ASP A 100 8.80 -8.36 27.97
C ASP A 100 8.92 -8.85 26.51
N LEU A 101 10.02 -8.48 25.84
CA LEU A 101 10.23 -8.52 24.38
C LEU A 101 11.60 -7.95 23.99
N LYS A 102 12.56 -8.79 23.58
CA LYS A 102 13.96 -8.44 23.34
C LYS A 102 14.26 -8.41 21.83
N TYR A 103 15.06 -7.44 21.42
CA TYR A 103 15.46 -7.12 20.03
C TYR A 103 14.37 -6.56 19.10
N ILE A 104 14.76 -5.50 18.38
CA ILE A 104 13.91 -4.71 17.47
C ILE A 104 14.26 -5.09 16.02
N HIS A 105 13.26 -5.44 15.21
CA HIS A 105 13.40 -5.58 13.76
C HIS A 105 13.36 -4.21 13.05
N GLU A 106 13.61 -4.14 11.73
CA GLU A 106 13.39 -2.90 10.95
C GLU A 106 11.89 -2.55 10.92
N VAL A 107 11.46 -1.81 11.95
CA VAL A 107 10.08 -1.34 12.16
C VAL A 107 9.94 0.07 11.59
N ASP A 108 8.88 0.30 10.84
CA ASP A 108 8.51 1.59 10.25
C ASP A 108 7.06 1.97 10.61
N TRP A 109 6.58 3.10 10.10
CA TRP A 109 5.20 3.53 10.31
C TRP A 109 4.17 2.56 9.70
N TRP A 110 4.47 1.94 8.56
CA TRP A 110 3.58 0.94 7.95
C TRP A 110 3.37 -0.29 8.84
N SER A 111 4.35 -0.67 9.66
CA SER A 111 4.16 -1.70 10.69
C SER A 111 3.16 -1.26 11.77
N LYS A 112 3.13 0.00 12.19
CA LYS A 112 2.07 0.51 13.10
C LYS A 112 0.69 0.34 12.47
N MET A 113 0.53 0.75 11.21
CA MET A 113 -0.73 0.68 10.48
C MET A 113 -1.24 -0.76 10.40
N LEU A 114 -0.37 -1.71 10.01
CA LEU A 114 -0.70 -3.14 9.92
C LEU A 114 -1.04 -3.80 11.27
N TRP A 115 -0.53 -3.27 12.39
CA TRP A 115 -0.96 -3.70 13.73
C TRP A 115 -2.30 -3.10 14.12
N ALA A 116 -2.56 -1.84 13.75
CA ALA A 116 -3.80 -1.14 14.06
C ALA A 116 -5.01 -1.66 13.26
N THR A 117 -4.81 -2.07 11.99
CA THR A 117 -5.88 -2.67 11.16
C THR A 117 -6.02 -4.18 11.32
N GLY A 118 -5.15 -4.84 12.11
CA GLY A 118 -5.14 -6.30 12.27
C GLY A 118 -4.61 -7.09 11.05
N GLU A 119 -4.19 -6.41 9.97
CA GLU A 119 -3.65 -7.03 8.75
C GLU A 119 -2.31 -7.78 8.98
N SER A 120 -1.65 -7.58 10.12
CA SER A 120 -0.35 -8.19 10.42
C SER A 120 -0.44 -9.67 10.83
N LYS A 121 0.12 -10.56 10.00
CA LYS A 121 0.22 -12.02 10.25
C LYS A 121 1.00 -12.41 11.51
N LYS A 122 1.76 -11.49 12.12
CA LYS A 122 2.57 -11.70 13.33
C LYS A 122 2.52 -10.44 14.20
N LYS A 123 1.77 -10.49 15.32
CA LYS A 123 1.88 -9.48 16.38
C LYS A 123 3.21 -9.67 17.11
N TRP A 124 3.93 -8.58 17.37
CA TRP A 124 5.18 -8.58 18.14
C TRP A 124 4.92 -8.00 19.53
N ASP A 125 5.64 -8.45 20.54
CA ASP A 125 5.38 -8.11 21.96
C ASP A 125 5.53 -6.60 22.23
N TYR A 126 6.47 -5.95 21.53
CA TYR A 126 6.68 -4.50 21.60
C TYR A 126 5.65 -3.67 20.81
N SER A 127 4.73 -4.28 20.04
CA SER A 127 3.77 -3.52 19.21
C SER A 127 2.81 -2.66 20.03
N ASP A 128 2.47 -3.07 21.25
CA ASP A 128 1.56 -2.35 22.14
C ASP A 128 2.12 -1.00 22.66
N TYR A 129 3.44 -0.78 22.55
CA TYR A 129 4.10 0.51 22.82
C TYR A 129 4.00 1.50 21.64
N TYR A 130 3.62 1.03 20.45
CA TYR A 130 3.73 1.75 19.19
C TYR A 130 2.43 1.71 18.36
N THR A 131 1.29 1.44 18.98
CA THR A 131 -0.02 1.51 18.33
C THR A 131 -0.41 2.94 17.94
N LEU A 132 -1.20 3.06 16.87
CA LEU A 132 -1.97 4.25 16.49
C LEU A 132 -3.46 3.87 16.43
N LYS A 133 -4.37 4.84 16.51
CA LYS A 133 -5.80 4.60 16.24
C LYS A 133 -6.11 4.74 14.75
N VAL A 134 -6.94 3.88 14.19
CA VAL A 134 -7.56 4.13 12.87
C VAL A 134 -9.04 4.44 13.13
N TYR A 135 -9.49 5.61 12.69
CA TYR A 135 -10.89 5.99 12.65
C TYR A 135 -11.44 5.71 11.25
N ASP A 136 -12.65 5.14 11.20
CA ASP A 136 -13.42 4.80 9.99
C ASP A 136 -14.23 5.98 9.43
N CYS A 137 -14.18 7.11 10.12
CA CYS A 137 -14.82 8.38 9.83
C CYS A 137 -13.82 9.57 9.95
N GLU A 138 -14.31 10.76 9.62
CA GLU A 138 -13.67 12.04 9.83
C GLU A 138 -13.35 12.29 11.32
N LEU A 139 -12.20 12.89 11.64
CA LEU A 139 -11.83 13.17 13.04
C LEU A 139 -12.87 14.04 13.78
N GLU A 140 -13.54 14.95 13.06
CA GLU A 140 -14.62 15.79 13.59
C GLU A 140 -15.90 14.98 13.91
N ALA A 141 -16.12 13.83 13.25
CA ALA A 141 -17.30 12.99 13.45
C ALA A 141 -17.20 12.04 14.65
N VAL A 142 -16.01 11.91 15.26
CA VAL A 142 -15.78 11.07 16.43
C VAL A 142 -16.50 11.67 17.65
N PRO A 143 -17.45 10.96 18.30
CA PRO A 143 -18.27 11.52 19.39
C PRO A 143 -17.45 12.07 20.57
N ASP A 144 -16.35 11.39 20.93
CA ASP A 144 -15.42 11.81 21.99
C ASP A 144 -14.88 13.25 21.82
N PHE A 145 -14.84 13.76 20.58
CA PHE A 145 -14.21 15.03 20.21
C PHE A 145 -15.19 16.15 19.83
N GLN A 146 -16.51 15.91 19.94
CA GLN A 146 -17.56 16.95 19.88
C GLN A 146 -17.45 17.92 18.68
N GLY A 147 -17.19 17.40 17.47
CA GLY A 147 -17.07 18.23 16.26
C GLY A 147 -15.81 19.10 16.20
N LEU A 148 -14.88 18.97 17.17
CA LEU A 148 -13.78 19.88 17.45
C LEU A 148 -14.22 21.35 17.61
N GLN A 149 -15.45 21.54 18.09
CA GLN A 149 -16.10 22.84 18.32
C GLN A 149 -16.33 23.13 19.82
N ASP A 150 -15.55 22.47 20.68
CA ASP A 150 -15.55 22.65 22.14
C ASP A 150 -15.05 24.04 22.58
N PHE A 151 -14.19 24.66 21.76
CA PHE A 151 -13.73 26.03 21.94
C PHE A 151 -14.68 27.06 21.32
N CYS A 152 -15.13 26.81 20.08
CA CYS A 152 -15.87 27.77 19.27
C CYS A 152 -16.68 27.02 18.20
N GLN A 153 -17.98 27.35 18.06
CA GLN A 153 -18.93 26.71 17.14
C GLN A 153 -19.05 27.50 15.84
N THR A 154 -19.33 26.80 14.73
CA THR A 154 -19.43 27.39 13.39
C THR A 154 -20.88 27.58 12.96
N PHE A 155 -21.33 28.82 12.89
CA PHE A 155 -22.66 29.21 12.43
C PHE A 155 -22.61 29.64 10.96
N ASN A 156 -23.31 28.89 10.10
CA ASN A 156 -23.47 29.26 8.70
C ASN A 156 -24.45 30.44 8.57
N LEU A 157 -24.03 31.48 7.85
CA LEU A 157 -24.83 32.68 7.58
C LEU A 157 -25.55 32.56 6.23
N TYR A 158 -26.74 33.14 6.12
CA TYR A 158 -27.59 33.17 4.92
C TYR A 158 -28.08 34.61 4.64
N TYR A 159 -28.41 34.96 3.40
CA TYR A 159 -28.97 36.30 3.10
C TYR A 159 -30.41 36.46 3.64
N GLU A 160 -31.22 35.40 3.56
CA GLU A 160 -32.63 35.39 3.94
C GLU A 160 -32.89 34.44 5.11
N LYS A 161 -34.16 34.14 5.44
CA LYS A 161 -34.48 33.13 6.46
C LYS A 161 -34.26 31.74 5.85
N LYS A 162 -33.42 30.90 6.50
CA LYS A 162 -32.94 29.62 5.95
C LYS A 162 -34.07 28.73 5.41
N THR A 163 -34.02 28.45 4.11
CA THR A 163 -34.72 27.37 3.41
C THR A 163 -33.77 26.20 3.11
N GLU A 164 -34.26 25.09 2.56
CA GLU A 164 -33.42 23.91 2.24
C GLU A 164 -32.34 24.24 1.19
N ASP A 165 -32.70 24.95 0.12
CA ASP A 165 -31.77 25.37 -0.96
C ASP A 165 -30.98 26.65 -0.66
N SER A 166 -31.12 27.25 0.54
CA SER A 166 -30.46 28.53 0.87
C SER A 166 -28.93 28.42 0.84
N PRO A 167 -28.21 29.15 -0.03
CA PRO A 167 -26.75 29.09 -0.08
C PRO A 167 -26.13 29.77 1.14
N VAL A 168 -25.08 29.16 1.70
CA VAL A 168 -24.28 29.76 2.78
C VAL A 168 -23.47 30.93 2.21
N VAL A 169 -23.65 32.13 2.78
CA VAL A 169 -23.03 33.39 2.31
C VAL A 169 -21.77 33.77 3.09
N GLY A 170 -21.60 33.17 4.27
CA GLY A 170 -20.45 33.36 5.16
C GLY A 170 -20.52 32.40 6.35
N GLN A 171 -19.48 32.42 7.19
CA GLN A 171 -19.46 31.71 8.47
C GLN A 171 -19.11 32.70 9.57
N PHE A 172 -19.86 32.66 10.66
CA PHE A 172 -19.51 33.28 11.93
C PHE A 172 -19.07 32.17 12.90
N LYS A 173 -18.04 32.43 13.70
CA LYS A 173 -17.59 31.51 14.75
C LYS A 173 -17.70 32.21 16.10
N GLY A 174 -18.28 31.51 17.08
CA GLY A 174 -18.38 31.95 18.48
C GLY A 174 -18.84 30.82 19.40
N LEU A 175 -18.90 31.08 20.71
CA LEU A 175 -19.50 30.16 21.69
C LEU A 175 -20.39 30.93 22.67
N PHE A 176 -21.57 30.38 22.95
CA PHE A 176 -22.52 30.97 23.90
C PHE A 176 -22.57 30.13 25.18
N ARG A 177 -22.75 30.78 26.33
CA ARG A 177 -22.97 30.14 27.64
C ARG A 177 -24.10 30.83 28.37
N ILE A 178 -25.17 30.09 28.65
CA ILE A 178 -26.34 30.60 29.35
C ILE A 178 -26.33 30.01 30.76
N TYR A 179 -26.49 30.87 31.77
CA TYR A 179 -26.62 30.45 33.16
C TYR A 179 -27.52 31.40 33.96
N PRO A 180 -28.25 30.91 34.96
CA PRO A 180 -29.02 31.77 35.86
C PRO A 180 -28.10 32.61 36.73
N LEU A 181 -28.49 33.85 37.03
CA LEU A 181 -27.97 34.59 38.18
C LEU A 181 -28.93 34.50 39.35
N SER A 182 -28.38 34.57 40.56
CA SER A 182 -29.18 34.71 41.76
C SER A 182 -29.66 36.16 41.90
N GLU A 183 -30.95 36.35 42.14
CA GLU A 183 -31.54 37.65 42.48
C GLU A 183 -31.09 38.15 43.87
N ASN A 184 -30.42 37.31 44.67
CA ASN A 184 -29.94 37.65 46.00
C ASN A 184 -28.53 38.27 45.96
N PRO A 185 -28.37 39.59 46.21
CA PRO A 185 -27.08 40.29 46.09
C PRO A 185 -26.05 39.90 47.16
N LYS A 186 -26.37 38.99 48.09
CA LYS A 186 -25.42 38.40 49.05
C LYS A 186 -24.73 37.15 48.52
N GLN A 187 -25.20 36.58 47.41
CA GLN A 187 -24.62 35.39 46.81
C GLN A 187 -23.53 35.81 45.80
N PRO A 188 -22.34 35.17 45.78
CA PRO A 188 -21.31 35.53 44.81
C PRO A 188 -21.80 35.27 43.39
N SER A 189 -21.48 36.17 42.47
CA SER A 189 -21.72 35.94 41.05
C SER A 189 -20.92 34.72 40.57
N PRO A 190 -21.48 33.92 39.64
CA PRO A 190 -20.76 32.80 39.06
C PRO A 190 -19.50 33.27 38.30
N PRO A 191 -18.46 32.43 38.21
CA PRO A 191 -17.30 32.73 37.41
C PRO A 191 -17.70 32.88 35.93
N ARG A 192 -17.32 34.01 35.30
CA ARG A 192 -17.49 34.18 33.84
C ARG A 192 -16.68 33.11 33.12
N GLN A 193 -17.24 32.51 32.08
CA GLN A 193 -16.71 31.27 31.51
C GLN A 193 -15.49 31.47 30.60
N PHE A 194 -15.14 32.72 30.27
CA PHE A 194 -14.21 33.06 29.18
C PHE A 194 -12.98 33.88 29.57
N GLN A 195 -12.66 34.01 30.87
CA GLN A 195 -11.68 35.00 31.37
C GLN A 195 -10.21 34.79 30.94
N ASN A 196 -9.79 33.59 30.54
CA ASN A 196 -8.37 33.19 30.46
C ASN A 196 -7.76 33.16 29.04
N LEU A 197 -8.40 33.79 28.06
CA LEU A 197 -7.92 33.81 26.67
C LEU A 197 -7.07 35.07 26.43
N SER A 198 -5.75 34.91 26.55
CA SER A 198 -4.81 36.02 26.37
C SER A 198 -4.84 36.56 24.94
N GLU A 199 -5.01 37.88 24.82
CA GLU A 199 -5.12 38.63 23.55
C GLU A 199 -4.02 38.25 22.54
N LYS A 200 -2.81 37.94 23.03
CA LYS A 200 -1.65 37.48 22.26
C LYS A 200 -1.85 36.16 21.50
N GLN A 201 -2.91 35.39 21.79
CA GLN A 201 -3.31 34.19 21.04
C GLN A 201 -4.52 34.41 20.13
N SER A 202 -5.11 35.62 20.13
CA SER A 202 -6.38 35.94 19.46
C SER A 202 -6.23 36.53 18.04
N GLY A 203 -5.01 36.55 17.50
CA GLY A 203 -4.69 37.15 16.19
C GLY A 203 -4.31 36.13 15.10
N PRO A 204 -4.30 36.53 13.81
CA PRO A 204 -4.02 35.65 12.68
C PRO A 204 -2.65 34.97 12.78
N GLN A 205 -2.66 33.64 12.83
CA GLN A 205 -1.51 32.82 13.20
C GLN A 205 -0.95 32.05 12.00
N ARG A 206 0.31 32.35 11.65
CA ARG A 206 1.05 31.61 10.63
C ARG A 206 1.38 30.19 11.13
N CYS A 207 1.02 29.18 10.34
CA CYS A 207 1.21 27.77 10.68
C CYS A 207 1.94 27.02 9.56
N LEU A 208 2.70 26.00 9.95
CA LEU A 208 3.14 24.91 9.07
C LEU A 208 2.14 23.77 9.19
N VAL A 209 1.74 23.18 8.06
CA VAL A 209 0.74 22.10 8.02
C VAL A 209 1.34 20.91 7.28
N ARG A 210 1.34 19.73 7.90
CA ARG A 210 1.75 18.47 7.27
C ARG A 210 0.54 17.59 7.02
N VAL A 211 0.29 17.27 5.76
CA VAL A 211 -0.81 16.43 5.33
C VAL A 211 -0.25 15.09 4.88
N TYR A 212 -0.64 14.01 5.55
CA TYR A 212 -0.13 12.66 5.32
C TYR A 212 -1.22 11.82 4.66
N VAL A 213 -1.10 11.58 3.35
CA VAL A 213 -2.08 10.82 2.57
C VAL A 213 -1.60 9.38 2.43
N VAL A 214 -2.34 8.44 3.03
CA VAL A 214 -1.93 7.04 3.21
C VAL A 214 -2.40 6.20 2.01
N ARG A 215 -3.72 6.03 1.87
CA ARG A 215 -4.38 5.29 0.79
C ARG A 215 -5.76 5.87 0.51
N ALA A 216 -6.35 5.57 -0.63
CA ALA A 216 -7.80 5.58 -0.80
C ALA A 216 -8.31 4.15 -1.05
N PHE A 217 -9.61 3.94 -0.94
CA PHE A 217 -10.26 2.67 -1.23
C PHE A 217 -11.73 2.87 -1.62
N ASN A 218 -12.29 1.88 -2.32
CA ASN A 218 -13.63 1.91 -2.90
C ASN A 218 -13.89 3.16 -3.78
N LEU A 219 -12.88 3.67 -4.50
CA LEU A 219 -13.08 4.80 -5.41
C LEU A 219 -14.09 4.43 -6.51
N GLN A 220 -15.00 5.35 -6.84
CA GLN A 220 -15.91 5.13 -7.97
C GLN A 220 -15.13 5.14 -9.29
N PRO A 221 -15.23 4.06 -10.10
CA PRO A 221 -14.62 3.99 -11.43
C PRO A 221 -14.94 5.17 -12.32
N LYS A 222 -13.99 5.50 -13.21
CA LYS A 222 -14.13 6.51 -14.27
C LYS A 222 -13.73 5.93 -15.63
N ASP A 223 -12.70 5.10 -15.67
CA ASP A 223 -12.27 4.36 -16.85
C ASP A 223 -13.31 3.35 -17.36
N ASN A 224 -13.30 3.14 -18.68
CA ASN A 224 -14.04 2.06 -19.35
C ASN A 224 -13.58 0.63 -18.96
N ASN A 225 -12.44 0.50 -18.28
CA ASN A 225 -11.93 -0.77 -17.74
C ASN A 225 -12.57 -1.16 -16.38
N GLY A 226 -13.38 -0.27 -15.77
CA GLY A 226 -13.99 -0.48 -14.45
C GLY A 226 -13.09 -0.10 -13.26
N LEU A 227 -12.03 0.67 -13.49
CA LEU A 227 -11.05 1.13 -12.51
C LEU A 227 -10.87 2.66 -12.59
N CYS A 228 -9.73 3.13 -12.08
CA CYS A 228 -9.25 4.50 -12.07
C CYS A 228 -7.71 4.50 -12.19
N ASP A 229 -7.12 5.60 -12.63
CA ASP A 229 -5.69 5.96 -12.54
C ASP A 229 -5.50 7.14 -11.54
N PRO A 230 -5.82 6.99 -10.23
CA PRO A 230 -5.99 8.13 -9.34
C PRO A 230 -4.70 8.84 -8.90
N TYR A 231 -4.76 10.18 -8.82
CA TYR A 231 -3.77 11.05 -8.17
C TYR A 231 -4.43 12.05 -7.21
N VAL A 232 -3.62 12.68 -6.35
CA VAL A 232 -4.08 13.57 -5.26
C VAL A 232 -3.60 15.00 -5.48
N ILE A 233 -4.53 15.95 -5.36
CA ILE A 233 -4.28 17.38 -5.29
C ILE A 233 -4.76 17.91 -3.93
N LEU A 234 -3.90 18.67 -3.25
CA LEU A 234 -4.20 19.44 -2.05
C LEU A 234 -4.28 20.93 -2.41
N LYS A 235 -5.27 21.63 -1.85
CA LYS A 235 -5.36 23.10 -1.90
C LYS A 235 -5.54 23.65 -0.49
N LEU A 236 -4.73 24.66 -0.13
CA LEU A 236 -4.84 25.40 1.12
C LEU A 236 -4.61 26.89 0.82
N GLY A 237 -5.66 27.70 0.98
CA GLY A 237 -5.65 29.11 0.58
C GLY A 237 -5.28 29.29 -0.89
N LYS A 238 -4.20 30.03 -1.16
CA LYS A 238 -3.64 30.20 -2.51
C LYS A 238 -2.73 29.04 -2.97
N THR A 239 -2.25 28.21 -2.05
CA THR A 239 -1.28 27.15 -2.35
C THR A 239 -1.96 25.90 -2.89
N VAL A 240 -1.41 25.31 -3.95
CA VAL A 240 -1.83 24.01 -4.51
C VAL A 240 -0.61 23.10 -4.57
N LEU A 241 -0.74 21.86 -4.08
CA LEU A 241 0.30 20.83 -4.13
C LEU A 241 -0.28 19.51 -4.64
N GLY A 242 0.59 18.64 -5.14
CA GLY A 242 0.22 17.40 -5.84
C GLY A 242 0.86 17.36 -7.22
N ASN A 243 0.81 16.21 -7.88
CA ASN A 243 1.44 16.00 -9.18
C ASN A 243 0.64 14.97 -9.98
N ARG A 244 0.22 15.37 -11.19
CA ARG A 244 -0.48 14.52 -12.17
C ARG A 244 0.31 13.25 -12.49
N HIS A 245 1.63 13.38 -12.67
CA HIS A 245 2.52 12.27 -13.03
C HIS A 245 2.78 11.28 -11.89
N ASP A 246 2.22 11.50 -10.70
CA ASP A 246 2.34 10.61 -9.53
C ASP A 246 1.08 9.76 -9.30
N TYR A 247 0.27 9.54 -10.35
CA TYR A 247 -0.91 8.67 -10.34
C TYR A 247 -0.60 7.21 -10.00
N LYS A 248 -1.65 6.45 -9.70
CA LYS A 248 -1.59 5.03 -9.32
C LYS A 248 -2.36 4.23 -10.37
N PRO A 249 -1.70 3.58 -11.33
CA PRO A 249 -2.40 2.99 -12.47
C PRO A 249 -3.33 1.83 -12.06
N ASN A 250 -4.52 1.84 -12.64
CA ASN A 250 -5.48 0.76 -12.76
C ASN A 250 -5.88 0.20 -11.38
N THR A 251 -6.36 1.07 -10.49
CA THR A 251 -6.80 0.69 -9.14
C THR A 251 -7.83 1.65 -8.54
N VAL A 252 -8.87 1.08 -7.93
CA VAL A 252 -9.82 1.80 -7.06
C VAL A 252 -9.37 1.86 -5.59
N ASP A 253 -8.24 1.20 -5.25
CA ASP A 253 -7.66 1.13 -3.91
C ASP A 253 -6.19 1.62 -3.87
N PRO A 254 -5.92 2.87 -4.30
CA PRO A 254 -4.56 3.39 -4.42
C PRO A 254 -3.87 3.60 -3.07
N ILE A 255 -2.66 3.05 -2.91
CA ILE A 255 -1.78 3.42 -1.79
C ILE A 255 -0.84 4.54 -2.24
N PHE A 256 -0.92 5.71 -1.59
CA PHE A 256 -0.11 6.88 -1.93
C PHE A 256 1.18 6.94 -1.11
N GLY A 257 1.07 6.84 0.22
CA GLY A 257 2.20 6.91 1.15
C GLY A 257 3.00 8.21 1.04
N ARG A 258 2.34 9.37 1.09
CA ARG A 258 2.98 10.68 0.84
C ARG A 258 2.65 11.72 1.90
N MET A 259 3.66 12.49 2.30
CA MET A 259 3.55 13.67 3.15
C MET A 259 3.72 14.93 2.28
N PHE A 260 2.83 15.90 2.46
CA PHE A 260 2.89 17.22 1.85
C PHE A 260 3.03 18.28 2.95
N GLU A 261 3.97 19.21 2.81
CA GLU A 261 4.19 20.29 3.79
C GLU A 261 3.77 21.64 3.17
N LEU A 262 2.88 22.34 3.87
CA LEU A 262 2.23 23.59 3.46
C LEU A 262 2.47 24.68 4.52
N LYS A 263 2.34 25.95 4.12
CA LYS A 263 2.28 27.10 5.04
C LYS A 263 1.00 27.87 4.77
N CYS A 264 0.34 28.30 5.84
CA CYS A 264 -0.91 29.06 5.79
C CYS A 264 -0.97 30.08 6.92
N THR A 265 -1.96 30.97 6.89
CA THR A 265 -2.31 31.83 8.03
C THR A 265 -3.73 31.51 8.48
N ILE A 266 -3.91 31.00 9.70
CA ILE A 266 -5.22 30.66 10.26
C ILE A 266 -5.74 31.88 11.04
N PRO A 267 -7.00 32.33 10.88
CA PRO A 267 -8.10 31.66 10.15
C PRO A 267 -8.24 32.00 8.66
N LEU A 268 -7.50 33.00 8.14
CA LEU A 268 -7.58 33.48 6.74
C LEU A 268 -7.55 32.37 5.67
N GLU A 269 -6.78 31.31 5.93
CA GLU A 269 -6.58 30.14 5.08
C GLU A 269 -6.87 28.85 5.88
N LYS A 270 -8.05 28.76 6.53
CA LYS A 270 -8.43 27.60 7.37
C LYS A 270 -8.82 26.33 6.59
N ASP A 271 -9.39 26.46 5.39
CA ASP A 271 -10.01 25.32 4.69
C ASP A 271 -8.98 24.55 3.83
N LEU A 272 -8.54 23.39 4.33
CA LEU A 272 -7.71 22.44 3.59
C LEU A 272 -8.61 21.54 2.74
N LYS A 273 -8.55 21.69 1.41
CA LYS A 273 -9.28 20.84 0.47
C LYS A 273 -8.39 19.74 -0.10
N ILE A 274 -8.82 18.50 0.06
CA ILE A 274 -8.20 17.31 -0.55
C ILE A 274 -9.09 16.87 -1.71
N THR A 275 -8.52 16.71 -2.90
CA THR A 275 -9.24 16.27 -4.11
C THR A 275 -8.50 15.12 -4.76
N LEU A 276 -9.22 14.07 -5.13
CA LEU A 276 -8.73 13.01 -5.99
C LEU A 276 -9.24 13.24 -7.42
N PHE A 277 -8.34 13.04 -8.37
CA PHE A 277 -8.56 13.12 -9.81
C PHE A 277 -8.11 11.82 -10.46
N ASP A 278 -8.69 11.51 -11.59
CA ASP A 278 -8.34 10.39 -12.46
C ASP A 278 -7.38 10.88 -13.55
N PHE A 279 -6.27 10.19 -13.77
CA PHE A 279 -5.32 10.56 -14.83
C PHE A 279 -5.78 10.02 -16.18
N ASP A 280 -5.98 10.92 -17.15
CA ASP A 280 -6.40 10.54 -18.49
C ASP A 280 -5.30 10.86 -19.53
N LEU A 281 -4.99 9.93 -20.44
CA LEU A 281 -3.89 10.13 -21.39
C LEU A 281 -4.22 11.15 -22.49
N ILE A 282 -5.51 11.30 -22.83
CA ILE A 282 -5.97 12.10 -23.98
C ILE A 282 -7.05 13.11 -23.58
N SER A 283 -7.95 12.73 -22.66
CA SER A 283 -8.99 13.63 -22.14
C SER A 283 -8.44 14.57 -21.05
N PRO A 284 -9.23 15.59 -20.62
CA PRO A 284 -8.99 16.28 -19.36
C PRO A 284 -9.19 15.33 -18.16
N ASP A 285 -8.32 15.41 -17.16
CA ASP A 285 -8.38 14.58 -15.93
C ASP A 285 -9.74 14.69 -15.22
N ASP A 286 -10.39 13.55 -14.99
CA ASP A 286 -11.75 13.53 -14.44
C ASP A 286 -11.76 13.64 -12.90
N LYS A 287 -12.71 14.37 -12.33
CA LYS A 287 -12.70 14.64 -10.87
C LYS A 287 -13.46 13.54 -10.11
N ILE A 288 -12.73 12.56 -9.57
CA ILE A 288 -13.28 11.49 -8.73
C ILE A 288 -14.05 12.06 -7.53
N GLY A 289 -13.44 12.91 -6.70
CA GLY A 289 -14.11 13.40 -5.48
C GLY A 289 -13.24 14.31 -4.62
N SER A 290 -13.84 14.92 -3.60
CA SER A 290 -13.13 15.82 -2.68
C SER A 290 -13.70 15.83 -1.26
N THR A 291 -12.84 16.06 -0.28
CA THR A 291 -13.17 16.33 1.12
C THR A 291 -12.50 17.64 1.58
N VAL A 292 -12.97 18.23 2.68
CA VAL A 292 -12.43 19.46 3.28
C VAL A 292 -12.19 19.23 4.77
N ILE A 293 -11.15 19.87 5.31
CA ILE A 293 -10.81 19.90 6.73
C ILE A 293 -10.70 21.37 7.16
N ASP A 294 -11.39 21.74 8.24
CA ASP A 294 -11.24 23.05 8.89
C ASP A 294 -10.05 22.99 9.86
N LEU A 295 -8.94 23.63 9.49
CA LEU A 295 -7.71 23.63 10.28
C LEU A 295 -7.79 24.54 11.52
N GLU A 296 -8.74 25.48 11.55
CA GLU A 296 -8.92 26.39 12.68
C GLU A 296 -9.53 25.65 13.87
N ASN A 297 -10.60 24.88 13.63
CA ASN A 297 -11.22 24.06 14.68
C ASN A 297 -10.19 23.06 15.26
N ARG A 298 -9.38 22.42 14.41
CA ARG A 298 -8.30 21.50 14.85
C ARG A 298 -7.19 22.18 15.66
N LEU A 299 -6.88 23.45 15.36
CA LEU A 299 -5.87 24.23 16.06
C LEU A 299 -6.36 24.74 17.43
N LEU A 300 -7.61 25.20 17.49
CA LEU A 300 -8.19 25.85 18.66
C LEU A 300 -8.71 24.87 19.70
N SER A 301 -9.30 23.74 19.27
CA SER A 301 -9.91 22.72 20.13
C SER A 301 -9.04 22.29 21.31
N SER A 302 -9.65 22.15 22.49
CA SER A 302 -8.97 21.71 23.70
C SER A 302 -8.71 20.20 23.74
N PHE A 303 -9.20 19.42 22.78
CA PHE A 303 -8.86 18.01 22.58
C PHE A 303 -7.45 17.81 21.96
N GLY A 304 -6.76 18.87 21.54
CA GLY A 304 -5.37 18.78 21.07
C GLY A 304 -5.21 18.27 19.63
N ALA A 305 -6.25 18.33 18.81
CA ALA A 305 -6.33 17.79 17.45
C ALA A 305 -5.26 18.28 16.45
N ARG A 306 -4.48 19.31 16.80
CA ARG A 306 -3.36 19.82 15.98
C ARG A 306 -2.22 18.82 15.77
N CYS A 307 -1.98 17.87 16.67
CA CYS A 307 -0.87 16.91 16.55
C CYS A 307 -1.13 15.69 17.43
N GLY A 308 -1.65 14.62 16.84
CA GLY A 308 -2.08 13.43 17.59
C GLY A 308 -0.97 12.77 18.42
N LEU A 309 -1.23 12.58 19.72
CA LEU A 309 -0.25 12.12 20.72
C LEU A 309 0.17 10.65 20.51
N PRO A 310 1.47 10.35 20.24
CA PRO A 310 1.94 8.98 20.08
C PRO A 310 1.79 8.16 21.37
N LYS A 311 1.71 6.84 21.23
CA LYS A 311 1.53 5.91 22.36
C LYS A 311 2.66 5.96 23.39
N SER A 312 3.90 6.21 22.94
CA SER A 312 5.11 6.32 23.78
C SER A 312 5.95 7.53 23.36
N TYR A 313 6.62 8.19 24.33
CA TYR A 313 7.54 9.30 24.05
C TYR A 313 8.92 8.77 23.64
N CYS A 314 9.31 9.00 22.39
CA CYS A 314 10.61 8.60 21.84
C CYS A 314 11.42 9.80 21.37
N VAL A 315 12.71 9.84 21.71
CA VAL A 315 13.63 10.93 21.35
C VAL A 315 14.43 10.67 20.07
N SER A 316 14.32 9.45 19.51
CA SER A 316 15.03 9.05 18.28
C SER A 316 14.31 7.90 17.57
N GLY A 317 14.85 7.45 16.44
CA GLY A 317 14.33 6.29 15.69
C GLY A 317 13.11 6.59 14.82
N PRO A 318 12.44 5.57 14.27
CA PRO A 318 11.34 5.73 13.30
C PRO A 318 10.09 6.39 13.89
N PHE A 319 9.99 6.47 15.22
CA PHE A 319 8.84 6.98 15.98
C PHE A 319 9.21 8.18 16.86
N GLN A 320 10.27 8.92 16.49
CA GLN A 320 10.70 10.13 17.17
C GLN A 320 9.54 11.14 17.32
N TRP A 321 9.51 11.81 18.47
CA TRP A 321 8.56 12.85 18.80
C TRP A 321 8.57 13.98 17.75
N ARG A 322 7.37 14.35 17.27
CA ARG A 322 7.17 15.27 16.14
C ARG A 322 6.56 16.63 16.51
N ASP A 323 6.06 16.77 17.74
CA ASP A 323 5.52 18.04 18.24
C ASP A 323 6.64 19.04 18.56
N GLN A 324 6.31 20.33 18.57
CA GLN A 324 7.20 21.45 18.91
C GLN A 324 7.48 21.53 20.42
N LEU A 325 6.52 21.11 21.24
CA LEU A 325 6.59 21.15 22.69
C LEU A 325 6.78 19.74 23.27
N THR A 326 7.47 19.63 24.41
CA THR A 326 7.59 18.37 25.15
C THR A 326 6.29 18.02 25.89
N PRO A 327 6.03 16.74 26.19
CA PRO A 327 4.88 16.33 27.01
C PRO A 327 4.68 17.13 28.31
N SER A 328 5.76 17.52 29.00
CA SER A 328 5.73 18.39 30.18
C SER A 328 5.07 19.76 29.91
N HIS A 329 5.60 20.52 28.95
CA HIS A 329 5.04 21.82 28.54
C HIS A 329 3.62 21.70 27.93
N LEU A 330 3.30 20.55 27.32
CA LEU A 330 1.93 20.27 26.86
C LEU A 330 0.95 20.06 28.03
N LEU A 331 1.37 19.36 29.09
CA LEU A 331 0.56 19.17 30.30
C LEU A 331 0.35 20.50 31.04
N GLU A 332 1.37 21.35 31.10
CA GLU A 332 1.27 22.72 31.63
C GLU A 332 0.30 23.58 30.80
N ARG A 333 0.45 23.60 29.47
CA ARG A 333 -0.46 24.36 28.59
C ARG A 333 -1.89 23.82 28.64
N TYR A 334 -2.09 22.51 28.83
CA TYR A 334 -3.39 21.91 29.08
C TYR A 334 -3.98 22.40 30.42
N ALA A 335 -3.19 22.37 31.50
CA ALA A 335 -3.60 22.84 32.82
C ALA A 335 -4.10 24.29 32.77
N HIS A 336 -3.27 25.20 32.22
CA HIS A 336 -3.62 26.60 32.04
C HIS A 336 -4.89 26.80 31.18
N ARG A 337 -5.04 26.04 30.07
CA ARG A 337 -6.25 26.11 29.23
C ARG A 337 -7.53 25.62 29.92
N LYS A 338 -7.42 24.79 30.96
CA LYS A 338 -8.55 24.29 31.76
C LYS A 338 -8.70 25.01 33.11
N GLY A 339 -7.96 26.11 33.35
CA GLY A 339 -7.99 26.84 34.62
C GLY A 339 -7.47 26.05 35.82
N LEU A 340 -6.72 24.97 35.57
CA LEU A 340 -6.12 24.13 36.61
C LEU A 340 -4.77 24.72 37.07
N PRO A 341 -4.36 24.47 38.34
CA PRO A 341 -3.00 24.77 38.77
C PRO A 341 -1.95 24.09 37.87
N PRO A 342 -0.80 24.73 37.64
CA PRO A 342 0.27 24.13 36.84
C PRO A 342 0.75 22.80 37.46
N PRO A 343 1.17 21.83 36.64
CA PRO A 343 1.74 20.58 37.15
C PRO A 343 3.07 20.86 37.87
N ASP A 344 3.21 20.36 39.09
CA ASP A 344 4.47 20.39 39.83
C ASP A 344 5.30 19.14 39.50
N PHE A 345 6.58 19.34 39.19
CA PHE A 345 7.50 18.32 38.70
C PHE A 345 8.59 18.04 39.75
N SER A 346 8.34 17.03 40.58
CA SER A 346 9.26 16.63 41.65
C SER A 346 10.56 16.03 41.10
N THR A 347 11.67 16.36 41.74
CA THR A 347 13.01 15.78 41.51
C THR A 347 13.05 14.25 41.73
N GLU A 348 12.09 13.67 42.45
CA GLU A 348 11.92 12.21 42.57
C GLU A 348 11.35 11.53 41.30
N GLY A 349 11.09 12.29 40.22
CA GLY A 349 10.44 11.75 39.02
C GLY A 349 8.94 11.50 39.19
N SER A 350 8.29 12.31 40.03
CA SER A 350 6.83 12.30 40.22
C SER A 350 6.20 13.63 39.78
N ILE A 351 4.94 13.59 39.37
CA ILE A 351 4.20 14.78 38.92
C ILE A 351 2.97 14.94 39.81
N ILE A 352 2.78 16.13 40.38
CA ILE A 352 1.53 16.50 41.05
C ILE A 352 0.66 17.23 40.03
N PHE A 353 -0.49 16.65 39.70
CA PHE A 353 -1.43 17.22 38.73
C PHE A 353 -2.86 17.11 39.26
N ASN A 354 -3.61 18.22 39.19
CA ASN A 354 -4.98 18.33 39.72
C ASN A 354 -5.12 17.76 41.17
N GLY A 355 -4.21 18.15 42.06
CA GLY A 355 -4.20 17.74 43.47
C GLY A 355 -3.82 16.27 43.74
N ARG A 356 -3.29 15.54 42.75
CA ARG A 356 -2.88 14.13 42.89
C ARG A 356 -1.45 13.90 42.44
N THR A 357 -0.69 13.15 43.22
CA THR A 357 0.68 12.73 42.88
C THR A 357 0.66 11.46 42.02
N PHE A 358 1.34 11.49 40.89
CA PHE A 358 1.52 10.36 39.98
C PHE A 358 3.01 9.97 39.92
N LYS A 359 3.30 8.66 39.87
CA LYS A 359 4.66 8.11 39.69
C LYS A 359 4.67 7.15 38.50
N LEU A 360 5.75 7.13 37.72
CA LEU A 360 5.84 6.33 36.48
C LEU A 360 5.58 4.82 36.66
N PRO A 361 6.01 4.16 37.76
CA PRO A 361 5.72 2.73 37.98
C PRO A 361 4.22 2.35 38.01
N ASN A 362 3.32 3.32 38.19
CA ASN A 362 1.87 3.11 38.12
C ASN A 362 1.38 2.85 36.69
N PHE A 363 2.20 3.20 35.67
CA PHE A 363 1.93 3.02 34.25
C PHE A 363 2.90 2.03 33.61
N GLU A 364 4.17 2.05 34.03
CA GLU A 364 5.24 1.14 33.57
C GLU A 364 5.72 0.25 34.73
N GLN A 365 5.13 -0.93 34.89
CA GLN A 365 5.52 -1.87 35.96
C GLN A 365 6.98 -2.38 35.84
N HIS A 366 7.53 -2.36 34.63
CA HIS A 366 8.93 -2.65 34.33
C HIS A 366 9.44 -1.65 33.28
N THR A 367 10.65 -1.13 33.44
CA THR A 367 11.25 -0.19 32.49
C THR A 367 11.48 -0.87 31.13
N PRO A 368 10.82 -0.45 30.03
CA PRO A 368 10.98 -1.11 28.75
C PRO A 368 12.38 -0.87 28.19
N GLN A 369 13.10 -1.93 27.77
CA GLN A 369 14.44 -1.81 27.15
C GLN A 369 14.39 -1.32 25.68
N LEU A 370 13.45 -0.43 25.37
CA LEU A 370 13.25 0.19 24.07
C LEU A 370 14.24 1.36 23.90
N LYS A 371 15.29 1.14 23.09
CA LYS A 371 16.44 2.04 22.86
C LYS A 371 16.12 3.52 22.55
N HIS A 372 14.89 3.83 22.17
CA HIS A 372 14.46 5.14 21.68
C HIS A 372 13.61 5.95 22.67
N LEU A 373 13.21 5.37 23.82
CA LEU A 373 12.37 6.06 24.80
C LEU A 373 13.06 7.28 25.42
N GLY A 374 12.28 8.33 25.67
CA GLY A 374 12.75 9.54 26.35
C GLY A 374 12.78 9.45 27.87
N PRO A 375 13.20 10.53 28.57
CA PRO A 375 13.29 10.58 30.03
C PRO A 375 11.96 10.22 30.75
N PRO A 376 12.03 9.64 31.97
CA PRO A 376 10.86 9.21 32.74
C PRO A 376 9.78 10.28 32.95
N GLN A 377 10.17 11.52 33.22
CA GLN A 377 9.27 12.65 33.48
C GLN A 377 8.37 12.97 32.26
N GLU A 378 8.94 12.97 31.06
CA GLU A 378 8.20 13.22 29.82
C GLU A 378 7.27 12.06 29.45
N ARG A 379 7.68 10.82 29.74
CA ARG A 379 6.82 9.64 29.59
C ARG A 379 5.62 9.70 30.54
N LEU A 380 5.85 10.08 31.82
CA LEU A 380 4.78 10.28 32.78
C LEU A 380 3.82 11.40 32.37
N ALA A 381 4.34 12.56 31.93
CA ALA A 381 3.51 13.66 31.44
C ALA A 381 2.67 13.26 30.20
N LEU A 382 3.23 12.46 29.29
CA LEU A 382 2.49 11.91 28.14
C LEU A 382 1.35 10.97 28.57
N TYR A 383 1.57 10.09 29.55
CA TYR A 383 0.49 9.24 30.10
C TYR A 383 -0.62 10.08 30.75
N LEU A 384 -0.27 11.16 31.45
CA LEU A 384 -1.26 12.08 32.01
C LEU A 384 -2.07 12.80 30.92
N LEU A 385 -1.43 13.26 29.84
CA LEU A 385 -2.12 13.87 28.69
C LEU A 385 -3.03 12.88 27.95
N GLN A 386 -2.56 11.66 27.66
CA GLN A 386 -3.39 10.61 27.07
C GLN A 386 -4.62 10.31 27.94
N ALA A 387 -4.48 10.38 29.27
CA ALA A 387 -5.58 10.19 30.20
C ALA A 387 -6.59 11.37 30.21
N GLN A 388 -6.27 12.55 29.66
CA GLN A 388 -7.21 13.69 29.56
C GLN A 388 -8.08 13.65 28.28
N GLY A 389 -8.22 12.50 27.62
CA GLY A 389 -9.02 12.38 26.40
C GLY A 389 -8.47 13.14 25.17
N GLN A 390 -7.19 13.51 25.20
CA GLN A 390 -6.54 14.19 24.07
C GLN A 390 -6.46 13.27 22.84
N VAL A 391 -6.52 13.88 21.65
CA VAL A 391 -6.42 13.17 20.36
C VAL A 391 -5.11 12.39 20.27
N PRO A 392 -5.14 11.05 20.11
CA PRO A 392 -3.93 10.24 19.97
C PRO A 392 -3.37 10.30 18.54
N GLU A 393 -2.19 9.73 18.33
CA GLU A 393 -1.65 9.43 17.00
C GLU A 393 -2.64 8.54 16.25
N HIS A 394 -3.09 9.00 15.09
CA HIS A 394 -4.20 8.42 14.37
C HIS A 394 -4.07 8.48 12.85
N VAL A 395 -4.91 7.71 12.18
CA VAL A 395 -5.34 7.90 10.78
C VAL A 395 -6.85 8.06 10.81
N GLU A 396 -7.38 9.06 10.11
CA GLU A 396 -8.81 9.25 9.89
C GLU A 396 -9.20 8.79 8.48
N THR A 397 -10.47 8.43 8.29
CA THR A 397 -11.01 7.98 7.01
C THR A 397 -12.09 8.95 6.56
N ARG A 398 -11.79 9.77 5.54
CA ARG A 398 -12.70 10.81 5.06
C ARG A 398 -13.41 10.38 3.79
N THR A 399 -14.70 10.67 3.71
CA THR A 399 -15.56 10.39 2.56
C THR A 399 -15.34 11.43 1.46
N LEU A 400 -15.27 11.00 0.19
CA LEU A 400 -15.08 11.90 -0.95
C LEU A 400 -16.43 12.18 -1.63
N TYR A 401 -16.70 13.46 -1.88
CA TYR A 401 -17.94 13.89 -2.52
C TYR A 401 -17.69 14.59 -3.87
N SER A 402 -18.63 14.43 -4.80
CA SER A 402 -18.68 15.22 -6.04
C SER A 402 -19.74 16.33 -5.95
N SER A 403 -19.49 17.44 -6.63
CA SER A 403 -20.48 18.49 -6.84
C SER A 403 -21.51 18.13 -7.93
N THR A 404 -21.23 17.12 -8.76
CA THR A 404 -22.18 16.58 -9.75
C THR A 404 -23.12 15.53 -9.16
N GLN A 405 -22.78 14.98 -7.99
CA GLN A 405 -23.58 13.98 -7.27
C GLN A 405 -23.55 14.27 -5.75
N PRO A 406 -24.28 15.29 -5.28
CA PRO A 406 -24.36 15.62 -3.85
C PRO A 406 -24.86 14.43 -3.04
N GLY A 407 -24.24 14.17 -1.88
CA GLY A 407 -24.63 13.08 -0.97
C GLY A 407 -24.20 11.67 -1.39
N ILE A 408 -23.67 11.45 -2.60
CA ILE A 408 -23.21 10.13 -3.05
C ILE A 408 -21.71 9.96 -2.78
N ASP A 409 -21.36 8.91 -2.03
CA ASP A 409 -19.98 8.49 -1.74
C ASP A 409 -19.23 8.16 -3.04
N GLN A 410 -18.12 8.86 -3.30
CA GLN A 410 -17.23 8.62 -4.45
C GLN A 410 -16.01 7.75 -4.08
N GLY A 411 -16.00 7.19 -2.87
CA GLY A 411 -14.90 6.44 -2.25
C GLY A 411 -14.26 7.19 -1.09
N LYS A 412 -13.35 6.53 -0.37
CA LYS A 412 -12.83 7.02 0.91
C LYS A 412 -11.31 7.17 0.91
N VAL A 413 -10.80 8.22 1.56
CA VAL A 413 -9.37 8.51 1.69
C VAL A 413 -8.92 8.42 3.15
N GLN A 414 -7.87 7.64 3.40
CA GLN A 414 -7.20 7.55 4.69
C GLN A 414 -6.01 8.50 4.75
N LEU A 415 -6.02 9.40 5.73
CA LEU A 415 -5.02 10.44 5.91
C LEU A 415 -4.93 10.89 7.38
N TRP A 416 -4.04 11.83 7.69
CA TRP A 416 -4.17 12.73 8.84
C TRP A 416 -3.47 14.06 8.57
N VAL A 417 -3.63 15.02 9.48
CA VAL A 417 -3.01 16.35 9.41
C VAL A 417 -2.35 16.70 10.74
N ASP A 418 -1.11 17.17 10.71
CA ASP A 418 -0.46 17.86 11.83
C ASP A 418 -0.34 19.37 11.54
N ILE A 419 -0.56 20.22 12.54
CA ILE A 419 -0.60 21.69 12.48
C ILE A 419 0.36 22.27 13.53
N PHE A 420 1.32 23.07 13.07
CA PHE A 420 2.43 23.59 13.88
C PHE A 420 2.49 25.13 13.80
N PRO A 421 2.08 25.86 14.87
CA PRO A 421 2.20 27.32 14.95
C PRO A 421 3.65 27.78 14.82
N LEU A 422 3.98 28.64 13.86
CA LEU A 422 5.38 29.05 13.61
C LEU A 422 6.02 29.80 14.79
N HIS A 423 5.21 30.39 15.69
CA HIS A 423 5.68 31.09 16.87
C HIS A 423 6.27 30.15 17.96
N LEU A 424 6.01 28.85 17.89
CA LEU A 424 6.54 27.83 18.82
C LEU A 424 7.90 27.25 18.35
N GLY A 425 8.50 27.82 17.29
CA GLY A 425 9.74 27.30 16.71
C GLY A 425 9.51 26.17 15.69
N PRO A 426 10.56 25.47 15.24
CA PRO A 426 10.44 24.38 14.29
C PRO A 426 9.82 23.12 14.94
N PRO A 427 8.92 22.38 14.25
CA PRO A 427 8.46 21.08 14.71
C PRO A 427 9.53 20.00 14.56
N GLY A 428 9.31 18.86 15.22
CA GLY A 428 10.14 17.67 15.04
C GLY A 428 10.08 17.09 13.61
N PRO A 429 10.79 15.97 13.35
CA PRO A 429 10.85 15.37 12.02
C PRO A 429 9.46 14.92 11.52
N ALA A 430 9.26 14.99 10.20
CA ALA A 430 8.04 14.46 9.58
C ALA A 430 8.01 12.93 9.61
N VAL A 431 6.82 12.34 9.78
CA VAL A 431 6.65 10.88 9.81
C VAL A 431 6.92 10.29 8.41
N ASN A 432 7.86 9.35 8.32
CA ASN A 432 8.19 8.72 7.05
C ASN A 432 7.18 7.62 6.68
N ILE A 433 6.17 7.99 5.89
CA ILE A 433 5.17 7.06 5.33
C ILE A 433 5.43 6.66 3.87
N ASN A 434 6.63 6.92 3.33
CA ASN A 434 6.97 6.53 1.97
C ASN A 434 6.78 5.01 1.76
N LEU A 435 6.26 4.62 0.60
CA LEU A 435 6.10 3.21 0.24
C LEU A 435 7.43 2.45 0.32
N ARG A 436 7.38 1.24 0.91
CA ARG A 436 8.54 0.35 1.08
C ARG A 436 9.15 -0.01 -0.28
N LYS A 437 10.29 0.59 -0.62
CA LYS A 437 10.99 0.33 -1.89
C LYS A 437 11.59 -1.08 -1.89
N ALA A 438 11.23 -1.89 -2.87
CA ALA A 438 11.76 -3.24 -3.02
C ALA A 438 13.25 -3.21 -3.35
N LYS A 439 14.07 -3.81 -2.48
CA LYS A 439 15.52 -3.96 -2.68
C LYS A 439 15.78 -5.10 -3.68
N ARG A 440 16.84 -5.00 -4.48
CA ARG A 440 17.29 -6.10 -5.35
C ARG A 440 18.13 -7.08 -4.54
N PHE A 441 17.88 -8.36 -4.74
CA PHE A 441 18.61 -9.49 -4.15
C PHE A 441 19.00 -10.49 -5.23
N GLU A 442 20.02 -11.28 -4.94
CA GLU A 442 20.45 -12.41 -5.74
C GLU A 442 20.45 -13.68 -4.89
N LEU A 443 19.76 -14.72 -5.37
CA LEU A 443 19.84 -16.07 -4.83
C LEU A 443 20.78 -16.89 -5.71
N ARG A 444 21.86 -17.39 -5.11
CA ARG A 444 22.76 -18.37 -5.71
C ARG A 444 22.37 -19.75 -5.17
N CYS A 445 22.09 -20.67 -6.07
CA CYS A 445 21.82 -22.08 -5.74
C CYS A 445 22.87 -22.93 -6.47
N ILE A 446 23.78 -23.55 -5.73
CA ILE A 446 24.78 -24.46 -6.28
C ILE A 446 24.28 -25.88 -6.07
N ILE A 447 23.98 -26.57 -7.17
CA ILE A 447 23.71 -28.02 -7.19
C ILE A 447 25.06 -28.75 -7.19
N TRP A 448 25.31 -29.56 -6.16
CA TRP A 448 26.52 -30.37 -6.07
C TRP A 448 26.27 -31.75 -6.68
N GLU A 449 25.41 -32.52 -6.03
CA GLU A 449 25.15 -33.94 -6.29
C GLU A 449 23.67 -34.28 -5.97
N THR A 450 23.15 -35.33 -6.61
CA THR A 450 21.92 -36.03 -6.21
C THR A 450 22.24 -37.43 -5.70
N ARG A 451 21.36 -38.00 -4.86
CA ARG A 451 21.41 -39.41 -4.43
C ARG A 451 20.03 -40.02 -4.27
N ASP A 452 19.99 -41.35 -4.36
CA ASP A 452 18.81 -42.18 -4.15
C ASP A 452 17.60 -41.77 -5.03
N VAL A 453 17.85 -41.18 -6.20
CA VAL A 453 16.82 -40.76 -7.17
C VAL A 453 16.22 -41.98 -7.87
N ASP A 454 14.91 -41.95 -8.12
CA ASP A 454 14.19 -42.98 -8.88
C ASP A 454 14.82 -43.24 -10.25
N LEU A 455 14.80 -44.50 -10.70
CA LEU A 455 15.33 -44.94 -12.00
C LEU A 455 14.19 -45.41 -12.90
N GLN A 456 13.97 -44.73 -14.03
CA GLN A 456 12.91 -45.06 -14.99
C GLN A 456 13.41 -45.96 -16.12
N ASP A 457 14.44 -45.48 -16.82
CA ASP A 457 14.94 -46.01 -18.08
C ASP A 457 15.67 -47.37 -17.91
N VAL A 458 15.89 -48.10 -19.02
CA VAL A 458 16.46 -49.46 -19.01
C VAL A 458 17.58 -49.62 -20.05
N ASN A 459 18.74 -50.10 -19.58
CA ASN A 459 19.92 -50.39 -20.37
C ASN A 459 19.69 -51.50 -21.41
N LEU A 460 20.58 -51.55 -22.41
CA LEU A 460 20.76 -52.71 -23.29
C LEU A 460 21.11 -54.02 -22.54
N THR A 461 21.51 -53.93 -21.27
CA THR A 461 21.76 -55.06 -20.34
C THR A 461 20.53 -55.48 -19.53
N GLY A 462 19.41 -54.75 -19.60
CA GLY A 462 18.22 -54.95 -18.77
C GLY A 462 18.28 -54.32 -17.37
N GLU A 463 19.38 -53.66 -17.03
CA GLU A 463 19.54 -52.91 -15.77
C GLU A 463 18.84 -51.54 -15.86
N LYS A 464 18.29 -51.05 -14.74
CA LYS A 464 17.67 -49.71 -14.69
C LYS A 464 18.73 -48.59 -14.66
N MET A 465 18.41 -47.45 -15.27
CA MET A 465 19.19 -46.21 -15.22
C MET A 465 18.29 -44.95 -15.25
N SER A 466 18.92 -43.78 -15.17
CA SER A 466 18.35 -42.48 -15.57
C SER A 466 19.44 -41.54 -16.09
N ASP A 467 19.13 -40.73 -17.10
CA ASP A 467 19.93 -39.61 -17.63
C ASP A 467 19.58 -38.31 -16.87
N ILE A 468 19.87 -38.29 -15.56
CA ILE A 468 19.36 -37.29 -14.60
C ILE A 468 19.80 -35.85 -14.91
N TYR A 469 18.87 -34.89 -14.85
CA TYR A 469 19.17 -33.46 -14.80
C TYR A 469 18.22 -32.67 -13.87
N ILE A 470 18.57 -31.41 -13.57
CA ILE A 470 17.80 -30.57 -12.64
C ILE A 470 17.39 -29.24 -13.29
N LYS A 471 16.12 -28.84 -13.08
CA LYS A 471 15.54 -27.53 -13.39
C LYS A 471 15.36 -26.72 -12.09
N GLY A 472 15.49 -25.40 -12.14
CA GLY A 472 15.26 -24.52 -10.98
C GLY A 472 14.80 -23.12 -11.35
N TRP A 473 13.87 -22.56 -10.56
CA TRP A 473 13.35 -21.20 -10.72
C TRP A 473 12.75 -20.64 -9.42
N MET A 474 12.54 -19.32 -9.37
CA MET A 474 11.74 -18.68 -8.32
C MET A 474 10.26 -18.74 -8.68
N HIS A 475 9.37 -18.98 -7.71
CA HIS A 475 7.93 -19.12 -7.93
C HIS A 475 7.32 -17.90 -8.65
N GLU A 476 6.49 -18.18 -9.67
CA GLU A 476 5.97 -17.22 -10.67
C GLU A 476 7.05 -16.47 -11.50
N MET A 477 8.30 -16.92 -11.51
CA MET A 477 9.40 -16.45 -12.37
C MET A 477 9.90 -17.56 -13.32
N GLU A 478 8.99 -18.39 -13.85
CA GLU A 478 9.29 -19.53 -14.75
C GLU A 478 10.08 -19.13 -16.01
N LYS A 479 9.98 -17.87 -16.45
CA LYS A 479 10.77 -17.33 -17.56
C LYS A 479 12.27 -17.26 -17.27
N ASP A 480 12.66 -17.21 -16.00
CA ASP A 480 14.05 -17.17 -15.53
C ASP A 480 14.59 -18.56 -15.14
N MET A 481 13.84 -19.63 -15.48
CA MET A 481 14.20 -21.01 -15.23
C MET A 481 15.57 -21.36 -15.82
N GLN A 482 16.37 -22.04 -15.00
CA GLN A 482 17.68 -22.54 -15.36
C GLN A 482 17.71 -24.07 -15.23
N LYS A 483 18.57 -24.72 -16.02
CA LYS A 483 18.81 -26.17 -15.93
C LYS A 483 20.31 -26.49 -15.85
N THR A 484 20.63 -27.63 -15.27
CA THR A 484 22.00 -28.20 -15.27
C THR A 484 22.37 -28.76 -16.64
N ASP A 485 23.60 -29.22 -16.79
CA ASP A 485 23.91 -30.29 -17.74
C ASP A 485 23.35 -31.65 -17.25
N ILE A 486 23.40 -32.65 -18.13
CA ILE A 486 22.81 -33.98 -17.90
C ILE A 486 23.89 -34.93 -17.35
N HIS A 487 23.53 -35.72 -16.33
CA HIS A 487 24.33 -36.85 -15.84
C HIS A 487 23.82 -38.14 -16.49
N TYR A 488 24.44 -38.52 -17.61
CA TYR A 488 24.06 -39.71 -18.37
C TYR A 488 24.32 -41.02 -17.60
N ARG A 489 23.37 -41.97 -17.71
CA ARG A 489 23.49 -43.38 -17.29
C ARG A 489 23.74 -43.60 -15.79
N SER A 490 23.00 -42.93 -14.92
CA SER A 490 23.06 -43.21 -13.48
C SER A 490 22.42 -44.57 -13.15
N LEU A 491 23.24 -45.55 -12.77
CA LEU A 491 22.79 -46.89 -12.35
C LEU A 491 22.33 -46.95 -10.88
N THR A 492 22.39 -45.83 -10.14
CA THR A 492 22.24 -45.81 -8.66
C THR A 492 21.41 -44.65 -8.13
N GLY A 493 20.81 -43.83 -9.01
CA GLY A 493 20.08 -42.63 -8.61
C GLY A 493 20.98 -41.50 -8.10
N ASN A 494 22.29 -41.60 -8.36
CA ASN A 494 23.31 -40.63 -7.96
C ASN A 494 23.76 -39.81 -9.19
N GLY A 495 23.97 -38.50 -9.03
CA GLY A 495 24.37 -37.66 -10.16
C GLY A 495 25.13 -36.40 -9.74
N ASP A 496 26.37 -36.25 -10.19
CA ASP A 496 27.24 -35.09 -9.93
C ASP A 496 27.11 -33.99 -10.99
N PHE A 497 27.03 -32.72 -10.57
CA PHE A 497 26.75 -31.55 -11.43
C PHE A 497 27.71 -30.37 -11.26
N ASN A 498 28.06 -30.00 -10.02
CA ASN A 498 28.84 -28.78 -9.69
C ASN A 498 28.34 -27.53 -10.45
N TRP A 499 27.06 -27.19 -10.32
CA TRP A 499 26.38 -26.24 -11.21
C TRP A 499 25.67 -25.12 -10.45
N ARG A 500 25.96 -23.86 -10.78
CA ARG A 500 25.33 -22.67 -10.17
C ARG A 500 24.11 -22.17 -10.95
N PHE A 501 22.96 -22.10 -10.31
CA PHE A 501 21.87 -21.21 -10.72
C PHE A 501 22.02 -19.84 -10.04
N ILE A 502 21.66 -18.78 -10.76
CA ILE A 502 21.63 -17.41 -10.26
C ILE A 502 20.27 -16.79 -10.58
N PHE A 503 19.52 -16.41 -9.54
CA PHE A 503 18.20 -15.79 -9.66
C PHE A 503 18.21 -14.39 -9.06
N THR A 504 18.02 -13.36 -9.88
CA THR A 504 17.94 -11.97 -9.41
C THR A 504 16.48 -11.55 -9.23
N PHE A 505 16.10 -11.10 -8.04
CA PHE A 505 14.70 -10.75 -7.73
C PHE A 505 14.60 -9.43 -6.95
N LYS A 506 13.39 -8.88 -6.89
CA LYS A 506 13.04 -7.74 -6.03
C LYS A 506 12.30 -8.25 -4.79
N TYR A 507 12.65 -7.77 -3.60
CA TYR A 507 12.11 -8.25 -2.33
C TYR A 507 11.90 -7.11 -1.33
N VAL A 508 10.87 -7.23 -0.50
CA VAL A 508 10.53 -6.29 0.58
C VAL A 508 10.69 -7.00 1.93
N PRO A 509 11.82 -6.82 2.65
CA PRO A 509 12.13 -7.60 3.86
C PRO A 509 11.08 -7.52 4.97
N THR A 510 10.45 -6.35 5.16
CA THR A 510 9.44 -6.11 6.20
C THR A 510 8.09 -6.77 5.90
N GLU A 511 7.80 -7.07 4.63
CA GLU A 511 6.57 -7.75 4.19
C GLU A 511 6.78 -9.24 3.89
N GLN A 512 8.04 -9.67 3.77
CA GLN A 512 8.42 -11.04 3.40
C GLN A 512 7.88 -11.46 2.00
N VAL A 513 7.82 -10.53 1.04
CA VAL A 513 7.33 -10.79 -0.34
C VAL A 513 8.31 -10.34 -1.43
N CYS A 514 8.33 -11.10 -2.52
CA CYS A 514 8.87 -10.72 -3.81
C CYS A 514 7.93 -9.75 -4.55
N ILE A 515 8.52 -8.92 -5.41
CA ILE A 515 7.82 -7.93 -6.24
C ILE A 515 8.05 -8.23 -7.72
N LEU A 516 7.02 -8.78 -8.36
CA LEU A 516 6.94 -8.97 -9.81
C LEU A 516 6.35 -7.73 -10.46
N SER A 517 6.84 -7.37 -11.65
CA SER A 517 6.33 -6.24 -12.44
C SER A 517 6.16 -6.71 -13.88
N LYS A 518 4.90 -6.81 -14.33
CA LYS A 518 4.50 -7.40 -15.60
C LYS A 518 3.66 -6.37 -16.38
N LYS A 519 3.79 -6.31 -17.70
CA LYS A 519 2.76 -5.70 -18.55
C LYS A 519 1.69 -6.75 -18.82
N GLU A 520 0.42 -6.40 -18.70
CA GLU A 520 -0.67 -7.36 -18.96
C GLU A 520 -0.77 -7.66 -20.45
N PHE A 521 -0.74 -6.60 -21.26
CA PHE A 521 -0.60 -6.65 -22.70
C PHE A 521 0.65 -5.85 -23.12
N ILE A 522 1.24 -6.17 -24.28
CA ILE A 522 2.45 -5.47 -24.79
C ILE A 522 2.25 -3.95 -24.84
N TRP A 523 1.03 -3.54 -25.19
CA TRP A 523 0.57 -2.16 -25.34
C TRP A 523 0.11 -1.47 -24.05
N SER A 524 -0.07 -2.19 -22.93
CA SER A 524 -0.42 -1.57 -21.63
C SER A 524 0.59 -0.47 -21.31
N LEU A 525 0.16 0.75 -21.00
CA LEU A 525 1.06 1.86 -20.66
C LEU A 525 1.96 1.45 -19.49
N ASP A 526 1.29 1.09 -18.39
CA ASP A 526 1.89 0.72 -17.12
C ASP A 526 2.16 -0.78 -16.95
N ARG A 527 2.79 -1.11 -15.82
CA ARG A 527 3.11 -2.47 -15.40
C ARG A 527 2.40 -2.79 -14.09
N THR A 528 1.49 -3.75 -14.09
CA THR A 528 0.88 -4.24 -12.85
C THR A 528 1.94 -4.91 -11.96
N VAL A 529 1.78 -4.71 -10.65
CA VAL A 529 2.76 -5.10 -9.63
C VAL A 529 2.17 -6.20 -8.75
N LYS A 530 2.66 -7.43 -8.92
CA LYS A 530 2.19 -8.60 -8.15
C LYS A 530 3.15 -8.91 -7.01
N LYS A 531 2.59 -9.07 -5.79
CA LYS A 531 3.30 -9.54 -4.60
C LYS A 531 3.23 -11.07 -4.55
N THR A 532 4.36 -11.76 -4.40
CA THR A 532 4.43 -13.24 -4.30
C THR A 532 5.36 -13.67 -3.15
N PRO A 533 5.19 -14.86 -2.53
CA PRO A 533 6.12 -15.34 -1.52
C PRO A 533 7.49 -15.70 -2.16
N PRO A 534 8.63 -15.47 -1.48
CA PRO A 534 9.95 -15.84 -1.97
C PRO A 534 10.16 -17.36 -1.88
N ARG A 535 9.68 -18.10 -2.88
CA ARG A 535 9.83 -19.56 -2.96
C ARG A 535 10.78 -19.96 -4.08
N LEU A 536 11.72 -20.83 -3.75
CA LEU A 536 12.56 -21.54 -4.72
C LEU A 536 11.88 -22.87 -5.07
N ILE A 537 11.78 -23.17 -6.36
CA ILE A 537 11.34 -24.45 -6.90
C ILE A 537 12.55 -25.11 -7.58
N ILE A 538 12.85 -26.34 -7.19
CA ILE A 538 13.82 -27.22 -7.84
C ILE A 538 13.09 -28.49 -8.29
N GLN A 539 13.35 -28.97 -9.50
CA GLN A 539 12.80 -30.23 -10.01
C GLN A 539 13.88 -31.12 -10.60
N VAL A 540 13.79 -32.42 -10.34
CA VAL A 540 14.66 -33.46 -10.90
C VAL A 540 13.90 -34.17 -12.02
N TRP A 541 14.56 -34.40 -13.14
CA TRP A 541 14.00 -34.97 -14.37
C TRP A 541 14.95 -36.03 -14.95
N ASP A 542 14.38 -37.00 -15.64
CA ASP A 542 15.11 -37.85 -16.58
C ASP A 542 15.24 -37.11 -17.93
N ASN A 543 16.19 -37.48 -18.78
CA ASN A 543 16.35 -36.88 -20.11
C ASN A 543 16.09 -37.91 -21.21
N ASP A 544 14.89 -37.90 -21.76
CA ASP A 544 14.49 -38.79 -22.83
C ASP A 544 14.99 -38.31 -24.19
N LYS A 545 15.52 -39.24 -25.00
CA LYS A 545 16.07 -38.92 -26.33
C LYS A 545 15.04 -38.95 -27.46
N PHE A 546 13.92 -39.63 -27.23
CA PHE A 546 12.87 -39.87 -28.23
C PHE A 546 11.43 -39.77 -27.66
N LEU A 547 11.30 -39.51 -26.36
CA LEU A 547 10.05 -39.30 -25.63
C LEU A 547 10.11 -37.96 -24.87
N PRO A 548 9.02 -37.48 -24.27
CA PRO A 548 9.07 -36.35 -23.34
C PRO A 548 9.73 -36.77 -22.02
N ASP A 549 10.74 -36.01 -21.57
CA ASP A 549 11.45 -36.16 -20.29
C ASP A 549 10.56 -36.60 -19.11
N ASP A 550 10.90 -37.70 -18.45
CA ASP A 550 10.18 -38.17 -17.26
C ASP A 550 10.42 -37.29 -16.00
N PHE A 551 9.39 -37.07 -15.20
CA PHE A 551 9.45 -36.25 -13.98
C PHE A 551 9.80 -37.09 -12.75
N LEU A 552 10.99 -36.88 -12.17
CA LEU A 552 11.50 -37.68 -11.04
C LEU A 552 11.14 -37.06 -9.67
N GLY A 553 10.95 -35.74 -9.57
CA GLY A 553 10.41 -35.11 -8.36
C GLY A 553 10.64 -33.61 -8.23
N ILE A 554 10.10 -33.01 -7.16
CA ILE A 554 10.16 -31.58 -6.83
C ILE A 554 10.69 -31.33 -5.41
N ILE A 555 11.30 -30.16 -5.20
CA ILE A 555 11.56 -29.55 -3.90
C ILE A 555 11.06 -28.10 -3.95
N GLU A 556 10.12 -27.75 -3.06
CA GLU A 556 9.68 -26.36 -2.86
C GLU A 556 10.21 -25.83 -1.53
N LEU A 557 10.93 -24.70 -1.55
CA LEU A 557 11.49 -24.07 -0.35
C LEU A 557 11.04 -22.63 -0.24
N ASP A 558 10.25 -22.31 0.80
CA ASP A 558 9.93 -20.94 1.18
C ASP A 558 11.13 -20.32 1.90
N LEU A 559 11.81 -19.37 1.26
CA LEU A 559 13.08 -18.81 1.73
C LEU A 559 12.92 -17.99 3.03
N CYS A 560 11.68 -17.67 3.41
CA CYS A 560 11.37 -17.07 4.70
C CYS A 560 11.27 -18.11 5.83
N GLU A 561 10.82 -19.33 5.57
CA GLU A 561 10.54 -20.36 6.59
C GLU A 561 10.89 -21.78 6.08
N MET A 562 12.12 -21.98 5.62
CA MET A 562 12.60 -23.25 5.05
C MET A 562 13.10 -24.23 6.13
N PRO A 563 12.97 -25.55 5.94
CA PRO A 563 13.57 -26.52 6.86
C PRO A 563 15.09 -26.55 6.77
N ILE A 564 15.76 -26.73 7.91
CA ILE A 564 17.22 -26.86 8.00
C ILE A 564 17.68 -28.13 7.25
N PRO A 565 18.67 -28.05 6.34
CA PRO A 565 19.17 -29.20 5.58
C PRO A 565 19.80 -30.28 6.46
N ALA A 566 19.69 -31.53 6.01
CA ALA A 566 20.40 -32.64 6.64
C ALA A 566 21.90 -32.59 6.25
N ARG A 567 22.79 -32.80 7.23
CA ARG A 567 24.26 -32.82 6.99
C ARG A 567 24.78 -34.10 6.32
N LYS A 568 23.94 -35.13 6.16
CA LYS A 568 24.25 -36.42 5.51
C LYS A 568 23.00 -36.96 4.81
N PRO A 569 23.12 -37.65 3.66
CA PRO A 569 21.96 -38.15 2.90
C PRO A 569 21.16 -39.22 3.67
N SER A 570 21.79 -39.94 4.61
CA SER A 570 21.12 -40.90 5.51
C SER A 570 20.28 -40.25 6.62
N LYS A 571 20.37 -38.93 6.81
CA LYS A 571 19.50 -38.15 7.71
C LYS A 571 18.49 -37.27 6.95
N CYS A 572 18.46 -37.37 5.62
CA CYS A 572 17.53 -36.64 4.77
C CYS A 572 16.24 -37.46 4.62
N THR A 573 15.12 -36.97 5.17
CA THR A 573 13.85 -37.68 5.22
C THR A 573 12.68 -36.75 4.87
N LEU A 574 11.63 -37.29 4.25
CA LEU A 574 10.46 -36.51 3.80
C LEU A 574 9.78 -35.72 4.94
N SER A 575 9.82 -36.25 6.16
CA SER A 575 9.32 -35.58 7.37
C SER A 575 9.93 -34.19 7.63
N MET A 576 11.10 -33.88 7.06
CA MET A 576 11.69 -32.54 7.11
C MET A 576 10.84 -31.47 6.41
N MET A 577 9.96 -31.86 5.48
CA MET A 577 9.08 -30.95 4.75
C MET A 577 7.71 -30.76 5.45
N GLU A 578 7.44 -31.49 6.54
CA GLU A 578 6.14 -31.46 7.21
C GLU A 578 6.02 -30.31 8.23
N SER A 579 5.19 -29.33 7.91
CA SER A 579 4.97 -28.11 8.72
C SER A 579 4.06 -28.31 9.95
N LYS A 580 3.54 -29.52 10.19
CA LYS A 580 2.65 -29.84 11.32
C LYS A 580 3.10 -31.14 12.01
N PRO A 581 3.28 -31.16 13.34
CA PRO A 581 3.68 -32.38 14.05
C PRO A 581 2.54 -33.41 14.05
N LYS A 582 2.86 -34.67 13.73
CA LYS A 582 1.93 -35.80 13.76
C LYS A 582 2.03 -36.54 15.09
N TRP A 583 0.90 -36.68 15.79
CA TRP A 583 0.81 -37.46 17.03
C TRP A 583 1.20 -38.93 16.76
N PRO A 584 1.96 -39.61 17.65
CA PRO A 584 2.36 -39.18 19.01
C PRO A 584 3.63 -38.33 19.09
N PHE A 585 4.37 -38.15 17.98
CA PHE A 585 5.70 -37.54 18.02
C PHE A 585 5.66 -36.01 18.01
N LYS A 586 5.89 -35.38 19.18
CA LYS A 586 5.95 -33.92 19.37
C LYS A 586 7.20 -33.24 18.76
N PHE A 587 7.81 -33.81 17.72
CA PHE A 587 8.99 -33.25 17.06
C PHE A 587 8.59 -32.36 15.89
N THR A 588 8.58 -31.04 16.13
CA THR A 588 8.56 -30.03 15.06
C THR A 588 9.99 -29.84 14.54
N TYR A 589 10.21 -29.96 13.23
CA TYR A 589 11.49 -29.62 12.63
C TYR A 589 11.76 -28.11 12.79
N LYS A 590 13.03 -27.73 12.98
CA LYS A 590 13.39 -26.31 13.09
C LYS A 590 13.44 -25.69 11.69
N HIS A 591 12.55 -24.73 11.44
CA HIS A 591 12.59 -23.87 10.26
C HIS A 591 13.55 -22.69 10.49
N VAL A 592 14.08 -22.14 9.40
CA VAL A 592 15.03 -21.02 9.37
C VAL A 592 14.70 -20.12 8.18
N SER A 593 15.05 -18.83 8.26
CA SER A 593 14.96 -17.91 7.13
C SER A 593 16.33 -17.75 6.47
N LEU A 594 16.42 -17.95 5.17
CA LEU A 594 17.65 -17.72 4.40
C LEU A 594 18.04 -16.23 4.40
N PHE A 595 17.07 -15.32 4.57
CA PHE A 595 17.34 -13.88 4.77
C PHE A 595 17.91 -13.55 6.16
N ARG A 596 17.80 -14.45 7.15
CA ARG A 596 18.44 -14.31 8.48
C ARG A 596 19.78 -15.04 8.53
N GLN A 597 19.84 -16.25 7.96
CA GLN A 597 21.07 -17.03 7.82
C GLN A 597 21.42 -17.07 6.33
N LYS A 598 22.22 -16.10 5.86
CA LYS A 598 22.49 -15.84 4.43
C LYS A 598 22.96 -17.04 3.61
N THR A 599 23.55 -18.06 4.24
CA THR A 599 24.06 -19.26 3.57
C THR A 599 23.62 -20.53 4.29
N LEU A 600 23.06 -21.48 3.55
CA LEU A 600 22.66 -22.81 4.01
C LEU A 600 23.12 -23.87 3.00
N ALA A 601 23.68 -24.98 3.49
CA ALA A 601 24.20 -26.05 2.64
C ALA A 601 23.86 -27.43 3.21
N GLY A 602 23.62 -28.40 2.31
CA GLY A 602 23.39 -29.80 2.64
C GLY A 602 22.22 -30.40 1.85
N TRP A 603 21.59 -31.41 2.45
CA TRP A 603 20.63 -32.29 1.78
C TRP A 603 19.18 -31.89 2.06
N TRP A 604 18.38 -31.78 0.99
CA TRP A 604 16.92 -31.70 1.05
C TRP A 604 16.27 -32.90 0.32
N PRO A 605 15.11 -33.38 0.79
CA PRO A 605 14.41 -34.51 0.19
C PRO A 605 13.67 -34.06 -1.08
N CYS A 606 13.81 -34.83 -2.16
CA CYS A 606 13.01 -34.68 -3.36
C CYS A 606 11.72 -35.51 -3.21
N GLN A 607 10.58 -34.92 -3.53
CA GLN A 607 9.27 -35.56 -3.35
C GLN A 607 8.49 -35.63 -4.66
N VAL A 608 7.75 -36.72 -4.85
CA VAL A 608 6.78 -36.88 -5.95
C VAL A 608 5.41 -37.21 -5.37
N LEU A 609 4.35 -36.79 -6.05
CA LEU A 609 2.98 -37.05 -5.65
C LEU A 609 2.50 -38.37 -6.30
N ASP A 610 2.40 -39.41 -5.49
CA ASP A 610 2.05 -40.77 -5.90
C ASP A 610 0.72 -41.16 -5.24
N ASN A 611 -0.31 -41.45 -6.06
CA ASN A 611 -1.66 -41.80 -5.60
C ASN A 611 -2.22 -40.84 -4.52
N GLY A 612 -1.96 -39.54 -4.67
CA GLY A 612 -2.40 -38.48 -3.74
C GLY A 612 -1.59 -38.36 -2.44
N LYS A 613 -0.47 -39.09 -2.31
CA LYS A 613 0.46 -39.00 -1.16
C LYS A 613 1.85 -38.61 -1.63
N TRP A 614 2.53 -37.79 -0.85
CA TRP A 614 3.94 -37.49 -1.12
C TRP A 614 4.81 -38.69 -0.74
N ARG A 615 5.67 -39.13 -1.65
CA ARG A 615 6.75 -40.08 -1.37
C ARG A 615 8.12 -39.44 -1.65
N LEU A 616 9.15 -39.95 -0.98
CA LEU A 616 10.54 -39.62 -1.28
C LEU A 616 10.90 -40.23 -2.66
N SER A 617 11.58 -39.45 -3.50
CA SER A 617 11.89 -39.77 -4.91
C SER A 617 13.35 -39.46 -5.28
N GLY A 618 14.18 -39.19 -4.25
CA GLY A 618 15.55 -38.70 -4.39
C GLY A 618 15.93 -37.70 -3.31
N LYS A 619 17.18 -37.27 -3.34
CA LYS A 619 17.77 -36.29 -2.42
C LYS A 619 18.72 -35.39 -3.20
N VAL A 620 18.66 -34.08 -2.96
CA VAL A 620 19.53 -33.09 -3.63
C VAL A 620 20.46 -32.45 -2.58
N ASN A 621 21.77 -32.47 -2.84
CA ASN A 621 22.76 -31.72 -2.07
C ASN A 621 23.01 -30.37 -2.77
N MET A 622 22.74 -29.27 -2.08
CA MET A 622 22.93 -27.93 -2.62
C MET A 622 23.42 -26.92 -1.59
N THR A 623 23.98 -25.82 -2.07
CA THR A 623 24.25 -24.61 -1.27
C THR A 623 23.36 -23.47 -1.76
N LEU A 624 22.59 -22.88 -0.86
CA LEU A 624 21.82 -21.65 -1.09
C LEU A 624 22.53 -20.47 -0.42
N GLU A 625 22.81 -19.40 -1.16
CA GLU A 625 23.32 -18.13 -0.65
C GLU A 625 22.40 -16.98 -1.13
N VAL A 626 21.96 -16.10 -0.22
CA VAL A 626 21.21 -14.87 -0.56
C VAL A 626 22.07 -13.65 -0.27
N LEU A 627 22.26 -12.84 -1.31
CA LEU A 627 23.06 -11.62 -1.31
C LEU A 627 22.18 -10.40 -1.61
N THR A 628 22.50 -9.25 -1.02
CA THR A 628 21.99 -7.97 -1.52
C THR A 628 22.59 -7.66 -2.89
N LYS A 629 22.04 -6.67 -3.61
CA LYS A 629 22.63 -6.14 -4.85
C LYS A 629 24.13 -5.83 -4.68
N GLU A 630 24.48 -5.10 -3.63
CA GLU A 630 25.86 -4.69 -3.33
C GLU A 630 26.77 -5.91 -3.13
N GLU A 631 26.38 -6.85 -2.26
CA GLU A 631 27.17 -8.07 -2.00
C GLU A 631 27.31 -8.99 -3.21
N ALA A 632 26.38 -8.94 -4.17
CA ALA A 632 26.45 -9.69 -5.43
C ALA A 632 27.37 -9.03 -6.46
N GLU A 633 27.42 -7.68 -6.48
CA GLU A 633 28.35 -6.89 -7.30
C GLU A 633 29.79 -6.99 -6.78
N ASP A 634 29.99 -7.03 -5.45
CA ASP A 634 31.30 -7.25 -4.80
C ASP A 634 31.84 -8.68 -4.99
N LYS A 635 30.97 -9.67 -5.20
CA LYS A 635 31.31 -11.09 -5.41
C LYS A 635 30.80 -11.59 -6.77
N PRO A 636 31.29 -11.11 -7.92
CA PRO A 636 30.72 -11.46 -9.22
C PRO A 636 30.75 -12.98 -9.49
N ALA A 637 29.67 -13.52 -10.07
CA ALA A 637 29.49 -14.95 -10.30
C ALA A 637 28.82 -15.28 -11.66
N GLY A 638 29.38 -16.26 -12.38
CA GLY A 638 28.83 -16.80 -13.62
C GLY A 638 27.77 -17.89 -13.41
N LYS A 639 26.99 -18.21 -14.45
CA LYS A 639 25.97 -19.27 -14.43
C LYS A 639 26.58 -20.64 -14.77
N GLY A 640 26.09 -21.69 -14.11
CA GLY A 640 26.58 -23.05 -14.24
C GLY A 640 28.03 -23.17 -13.76
N ARG A 641 28.95 -23.21 -14.73
CA ARG A 641 30.41 -23.20 -14.55
C ARG A 641 31.08 -22.09 -15.41
N SER A 642 30.31 -21.11 -15.90
CA SER A 642 30.84 -20.01 -16.72
C SER A 642 31.66 -19.04 -15.89
N GLU A 643 32.52 -18.28 -16.56
CA GLU A 643 33.11 -17.10 -15.95
C GLU A 643 32.04 -16.04 -15.61
N PRO A 644 32.25 -15.22 -14.55
CA PRO A 644 33.31 -15.33 -13.55
C PRO A 644 33.09 -16.51 -12.58
N ASN A 645 33.97 -17.52 -12.63
CA ASN A 645 33.79 -18.79 -11.92
C ASN A 645 34.43 -18.73 -10.52
N GLN A 646 33.90 -17.82 -9.70
CA GLN A 646 34.40 -17.52 -8.36
C GLN A 646 33.29 -17.63 -7.31
N TYR A 647 33.69 -17.58 -6.04
CA TYR A 647 32.81 -17.57 -4.86
C TYR A 647 31.75 -18.71 -4.77
N PRO A 648 32.14 -19.99 -4.69
CA PRO A 648 33.47 -20.58 -4.92
C PRO A 648 33.71 -20.88 -6.41
N THR A 649 34.89 -21.38 -6.77
CA THR A 649 35.14 -21.92 -8.11
C THR A 649 34.53 -23.31 -8.27
N LEU A 650 33.84 -23.54 -9.38
CA LEU A 650 33.15 -24.78 -9.71
C LEU A 650 33.85 -25.50 -10.87
N HIS A 651 34.55 -26.58 -10.54
CA HIS A 651 35.16 -27.47 -11.52
C HIS A 651 34.13 -28.44 -12.11
N ALA A 652 34.37 -28.94 -13.33
CA ALA A 652 33.55 -29.99 -13.91
C ALA A 652 33.52 -31.25 -12.99
N PRO A 653 32.36 -31.90 -12.82
CA PRO A 653 32.25 -33.11 -12.02
C PRO A 653 33.00 -34.27 -12.68
N ILE A 654 33.62 -35.13 -11.86
CA ILE A 654 34.35 -36.32 -12.32
C ILE A 654 33.32 -37.42 -12.59
N ARG A 655 32.95 -37.61 -13.87
CA ARG A 655 32.01 -38.66 -14.31
C ARG A 655 32.77 -39.79 -15.04
N PRO A 656 32.35 -41.06 -14.92
CA PRO A 656 32.99 -42.17 -15.63
C PRO A 656 32.77 -42.10 -17.15
N GLU A 657 33.75 -42.56 -17.93
CA GLU A 657 33.78 -42.44 -19.40
C GLU A 657 32.69 -43.24 -20.13
N SER A 658 32.01 -44.18 -19.45
CA SER A 658 30.82 -44.88 -19.94
C SER A 658 29.69 -43.95 -20.39
N SER A 659 29.70 -42.70 -19.95
CA SER A 659 28.79 -41.62 -20.35
C SER A 659 28.99 -41.12 -21.80
N PHE A 660 30.17 -41.29 -22.41
CA PHE A 660 30.47 -40.71 -23.74
C PHE A 660 30.35 -41.70 -24.93
N LEU A 661 30.19 -43.00 -24.69
CA LEU A 661 30.32 -44.06 -25.70
C LEU A 661 29.06 -44.30 -26.60
N TRP A 662 28.30 -43.25 -26.92
CA TRP A 662 27.13 -43.35 -27.83
C TRP A 662 27.52 -43.42 -29.32
N PHE A 663 28.49 -42.63 -29.79
CA PHE A 663 28.80 -42.54 -31.23
C PHE A 663 29.66 -43.69 -31.79
N LEU A 664 30.36 -44.44 -30.92
CA LEU A 664 31.36 -45.45 -31.34
C LEU A 664 30.84 -46.89 -31.37
N SER A 665 29.74 -47.20 -30.66
CA SER A 665 29.22 -48.58 -30.54
C SER A 665 28.29 -49.05 -31.68
N PRO A 666 27.43 -48.22 -32.31
CA PRO A 666 26.50 -48.72 -33.34
C PRO A 666 27.20 -49.04 -34.66
N SER A 667 28.11 -48.17 -35.11
CA SER A 667 28.73 -48.25 -36.44
C SER A 667 29.66 -49.46 -36.60
N LEU A 668 30.42 -49.81 -35.57
CA LEU A 668 31.25 -51.02 -35.55
C LEU A 668 30.41 -52.30 -35.55
N SER A 669 29.34 -52.34 -34.74
CA SER A 669 28.44 -53.49 -34.63
C SER A 669 27.70 -53.78 -35.93
N ILE A 670 27.12 -52.74 -36.56
CA ILE A 670 26.44 -52.85 -37.86
C ILE A 670 27.44 -53.30 -38.95
N ARG A 671 28.65 -52.71 -38.96
CA ARG A 671 29.70 -53.09 -39.93
C ARG A 671 30.10 -54.55 -39.81
N TYR A 672 30.17 -55.12 -38.60
CA TYR A 672 30.51 -56.52 -38.39
C TYR A 672 29.37 -57.46 -38.83
N ILE A 673 28.13 -57.20 -38.38
CA ILE A 673 26.98 -58.07 -38.64
C ILE A 673 26.60 -58.09 -40.12
N CYS A 674 26.49 -56.93 -40.77
CA CYS A 674 26.14 -56.86 -42.19
C CYS A 674 27.23 -57.48 -43.08
N TRP A 675 28.52 -57.26 -42.76
CA TRP A 675 29.63 -57.83 -43.53
C TRP A 675 29.69 -59.36 -43.42
N HIS A 676 29.56 -59.90 -42.20
CA HIS A 676 29.68 -61.35 -41.99
C HIS A 676 28.51 -62.13 -42.61
N HIS A 677 27.28 -61.60 -42.57
CA HIS A 677 26.08 -62.34 -42.99
C HIS A 677 25.63 -62.05 -44.44
N TYR A 678 25.95 -60.87 -45.01
CA TYR A 678 25.46 -60.46 -46.33
C TYR A 678 26.52 -60.33 -47.42
N ARG A 679 27.82 -60.57 -47.14
CA ARG A 679 28.93 -60.45 -48.12
C ARG A 679 28.63 -60.95 -49.53
N TRP A 680 28.03 -62.14 -49.68
CA TRP A 680 27.73 -62.72 -50.99
C TRP A 680 26.51 -62.07 -51.67
N LYS A 681 25.47 -61.70 -50.89
CA LYS A 681 24.30 -60.98 -51.40
C LYS A 681 24.66 -59.56 -51.87
N CYS A 682 25.54 -58.87 -51.15
CA CYS A 682 26.06 -57.56 -51.56
C CYS A 682 26.92 -57.67 -52.83
N ALA A 683 27.78 -58.70 -52.93
CA ALA A 683 28.56 -58.94 -54.14
C ALA A 683 27.67 -59.24 -55.37
N VAL A 684 26.65 -60.09 -55.22
CA VAL A 684 25.66 -60.34 -56.28
C VAL A 684 24.92 -59.06 -56.66
N PHE A 685 24.47 -58.25 -55.69
CA PHE A 685 23.78 -56.99 -55.99
C PHE A 685 24.65 -56.02 -56.77
N MET A 686 25.93 -55.87 -56.41
CA MET A 686 26.89 -55.06 -57.16
C MET A 686 27.13 -55.59 -58.59
N ILE A 687 27.28 -56.91 -58.76
CA ILE A 687 27.45 -57.53 -60.10
C ILE A 687 26.20 -57.36 -60.95
N ALA A 688 25.01 -57.62 -60.39
CA ALA A 688 23.73 -57.45 -61.08
C ALA A 688 23.47 -55.99 -61.47
N THR A 689 23.83 -55.03 -60.60
CA THR A 689 23.71 -53.59 -60.88
C THR A 689 24.69 -53.17 -61.98
N SER A 690 25.93 -53.68 -61.97
CA SER A 690 26.91 -53.45 -63.04
C SER A 690 26.44 -54.01 -64.40
N LEU A 691 25.90 -55.23 -64.42
CA LEU A 691 25.30 -55.84 -65.61
C LEU A 691 24.07 -55.07 -66.10
N PHE A 692 23.23 -54.56 -65.20
CA PHE A 692 22.08 -53.73 -65.54
C PHE A 692 22.50 -52.37 -66.13
N ILE A 693 23.56 -51.75 -65.60
CA ILE A 693 24.15 -50.51 -66.15
C ILE A 693 24.78 -50.78 -67.53
N MET A 694 25.47 -51.91 -67.72
CA MET A 694 25.94 -52.33 -69.05
C MET A 694 24.78 -52.53 -70.04
N LEU A 695 23.69 -53.18 -69.61
CA LEU A 695 22.51 -53.40 -70.44
C LEU A 695 21.82 -52.08 -70.80
N LEU A 696 21.71 -51.14 -69.86
CA LEU A 696 21.21 -49.79 -70.12
C LEU A 696 22.07 -49.03 -71.13
N ASN A 697 23.40 -49.05 -70.96
CA ASN A 697 24.33 -48.42 -71.91
C ASN A 697 24.29 -49.07 -73.31
N PHE A 698 24.08 -50.39 -73.38
CA PHE A 698 23.86 -51.10 -74.64
C PHE A 698 22.54 -50.66 -75.30
N LEU A 699 21.43 -50.66 -74.56
CA LEU A 699 20.13 -50.21 -75.07
C LEU A 699 20.13 -48.73 -75.50
N PHE A 700 20.83 -47.85 -74.79
CA PHE A 700 20.99 -46.43 -75.16
C PHE A 700 21.90 -46.20 -76.38
N SER A 701 22.80 -47.14 -76.70
CA SER A 701 23.71 -47.00 -77.85
C SER A 701 23.19 -47.64 -79.15
N ILE A 702 22.16 -48.50 -79.08
CA ILE A 702 21.49 -49.07 -80.26
C ILE A 702 20.97 -48.02 -81.25
N PRO A 703 20.24 -46.94 -80.83
CA PRO A 703 19.80 -45.89 -81.76
C PRO A 703 20.97 -45.16 -82.44
N TYR A 704 22.06 -44.95 -81.69
CA TYR A 704 23.26 -44.27 -82.17
C TYR A 704 24.01 -45.10 -83.22
N TYR A 705 24.16 -46.41 -82.99
CA TYR A 705 24.83 -47.32 -83.93
C TYR A 705 24.00 -47.62 -85.20
N LEU A 706 22.66 -47.62 -85.14
CA LEU A 706 21.83 -47.76 -86.35
C LEU A 706 21.79 -46.46 -87.19
N ALA A 707 21.76 -45.28 -86.56
CA ALA A 707 21.73 -44.01 -87.28
C ALA A 707 23.00 -43.76 -88.11
N MET A 708 24.16 -44.24 -87.63
CA MET A 708 25.48 -43.93 -88.21
C MET A 708 25.80 -44.65 -89.54
N LYS A 709 24.84 -45.40 -90.12
CA LYS A 709 25.05 -46.19 -91.36
C LYS A 709 24.15 -45.80 -92.54
N LEU A 710 23.42 -44.69 -92.48
CA LEU A 710 22.43 -44.32 -93.51
C LEU A 710 22.63 -42.99 -94.25
N PHE A 711 23.30 -41.99 -93.67
CA PHE A 711 23.55 -40.72 -94.36
C PHE A 711 24.94 -40.12 -94.07
N THR A 712 25.79 -40.12 -95.08
CA THR A 712 26.74 -39.03 -95.36
C THR A 712 26.11 -38.17 -96.48
N PRO A 713 26.37 -36.85 -96.52
CA PRO A 713 27.58 -36.37 -97.17
C PRO A 713 28.32 -35.24 -96.41
N GLU A 714 29.51 -34.93 -96.91
CA GLU A 714 30.33 -33.78 -96.48
C GLU A 714 29.77 -32.45 -97.04
N PHE A 715 30.12 -31.32 -96.42
CA PHE A 715 30.81 -30.21 -97.11
C PHE A 715 31.49 -29.26 -96.10
N ARG A 716 32.31 -28.32 -96.57
CA ARG A 716 33.37 -27.64 -95.79
C ARG A 716 33.13 -26.14 -95.54
N LEU A 717 33.74 -25.70 -94.42
CA LEU A 717 34.47 -24.43 -94.19
C LEU A 717 33.73 -23.15 -93.72
N ALA A 718 34.32 -22.56 -92.67
CA ALA A 718 34.42 -21.13 -92.30
C ALA A 718 33.15 -20.34 -91.89
N GLY A 719 33.30 -19.45 -90.89
CA GLY A 719 32.28 -18.43 -90.55
C GLY A 719 32.17 -18.06 -89.06
N THR A 720 32.95 -17.07 -88.65
CA THR A 720 32.80 -16.08 -87.54
C THR A 720 31.55 -16.04 -86.62
N LEU A 721 31.80 -15.60 -85.36
CA LEU A 721 30.91 -14.96 -84.37
C LEU A 721 30.18 -13.69 -84.93
N PRO A 722 29.22 -13.00 -84.25
CA PRO A 722 28.87 -13.04 -82.81
C PRO A 722 27.36 -12.88 -82.41
N GLU A 723 27.11 -12.94 -81.08
CA GLU A 723 26.20 -12.10 -80.25
C GLU A 723 24.65 -12.01 -80.37
N THR A 724 24.04 -11.65 -79.23
CA THR A 724 22.75 -10.92 -79.01
C THR A 724 21.40 -11.62 -79.31
N VAL A 725 20.24 -11.31 -78.66
CA VAL A 725 19.90 -10.86 -77.27
C VAL A 725 18.35 -10.92 -77.06
N THR A 726 17.84 -10.74 -75.82
CA THR A 726 16.40 -10.46 -75.44
C THR A 726 15.32 -11.56 -75.68
N LYS A 727 14.14 -11.66 -75.00
CA LYS A 727 13.50 -11.10 -73.76
C LYS A 727 12.00 -11.55 -73.72
N THR A 728 11.29 -11.44 -72.56
CA THR A 728 9.79 -11.32 -72.42
C THR A 728 8.91 -12.56 -72.79
N LYS A 729 7.67 -12.81 -72.28
CA LYS A 729 6.85 -12.33 -71.12
C LYS A 729 5.59 -13.25 -70.90
N SER A 730 4.76 -12.94 -69.88
CA SER A 730 3.25 -13.05 -69.81
C SER A 730 2.50 -14.42 -69.71
N THR A 731 1.26 -14.58 -69.15
CA THR A 731 0.47 -13.99 -68.01
C THR A 731 -0.86 -14.82 -67.77
N THR A 732 -1.58 -14.66 -66.62
CA THR A 732 -3.09 -14.74 -66.39
C THR A 732 -3.84 -16.11 -66.32
N THR A 733 -4.96 -16.37 -65.58
CA THR A 733 -5.80 -15.66 -64.53
C THR A 733 -6.23 -16.63 -63.35
N THR A 734 -7.42 -16.79 -62.70
CA THR A 734 -8.88 -16.36 -62.77
C THR A 734 -9.63 -16.52 -61.39
N THR A 735 -10.97 -16.33 -61.30
CA THR A 735 -11.89 -16.36 -60.09
C THR A 735 -13.35 -16.83 -60.49
N PRO A 736 -14.50 -16.83 -59.71
CA PRO A 736 -14.94 -16.12 -58.45
C PRO A 736 -15.91 -16.89 -57.46
N GLY A 737 -16.58 -16.19 -56.49
CA GLY A 737 -17.85 -16.57 -55.77
C GLY A 737 -17.80 -16.67 -54.21
N GLY A 738 -18.89 -16.58 -53.40
CA GLY A 738 -20.29 -16.11 -53.62
C GLY A 738 -21.35 -16.25 -52.47
N SER A 739 -21.59 -15.17 -51.67
CA SER A 739 -22.87 -14.64 -51.07
C SER A 739 -23.90 -15.40 -50.14
N SER A 740 -24.22 -14.76 -48.97
CA SER A 740 -25.55 -14.57 -48.24
C SER A 740 -26.28 -15.76 -47.53
N THR A 741 -27.23 -15.65 -46.54
CA THR A 741 -28.16 -14.57 -46.03
C THR A 741 -28.62 -14.77 -44.52
N THR A 742 -29.55 -13.93 -43.98
CA THR A 742 -30.09 -13.83 -42.55
C THR A 742 -31.67 -13.78 -42.53
N PRO A 743 -32.53 -13.31 -41.53
CA PRO A 743 -32.40 -12.68 -40.16
C PRO A 743 -33.48 -13.07 -39.05
N GLY A 744 -33.57 -12.33 -37.90
CA GLY A 744 -34.75 -12.23 -36.95
C GLY A 744 -34.48 -12.49 -35.43
N GLY A 745 -35.27 -12.08 -34.40
CA GLY A 745 -36.34 -11.04 -34.27
C GLY A 745 -37.31 -11.12 -33.03
N SER A 746 -37.47 -10.03 -32.22
CA SER A 746 -38.59 -9.65 -31.26
C SER A 746 -38.86 -10.43 -29.93
N SER A 747 -39.54 -9.94 -28.85
CA SER A 747 -39.82 -8.59 -28.23
C SER A 747 -40.57 -8.70 -26.84
N THR A 748 -40.89 -7.55 -26.16
CA THR A 748 -41.91 -7.27 -25.07
C THR A 748 -41.48 -6.85 -23.63
N SER A 749 -42.42 -6.17 -22.90
CA SER A 749 -42.38 -5.45 -21.60
C SER A 749 -43.86 -5.12 -21.15
N PRO A 750 -44.27 -4.22 -20.19
CA PRO A 750 -43.59 -3.33 -19.21
C PRO A 750 -44.25 -3.21 -17.77
N GLY A 751 -43.87 -2.21 -16.94
CA GLY A 751 -44.66 -1.63 -15.80
C GLY A 751 -44.06 -1.79 -14.38
N GLY A 752 -44.27 -0.91 -13.37
CA GLY A 752 -44.85 0.46 -13.34
C GLY A 752 -45.19 1.00 -11.90
N SER A 753 -45.16 2.34 -11.69
CA SER A 753 -45.66 3.14 -10.51
C SER A 753 -45.09 2.87 -9.08
N SER A 754 -45.23 3.70 -8.02
CA SER A 754 -45.98 4.97 -7.76
C SER A 754 -45.28 5.89 -6.68
N THR A 755 -45.90 6.98 -6.23
CA THR A 755 -45.31 8.12 -5.45
C THR A 755 -46.02 8.50 -4.12
N LEU A 756 -45.57 9.60 -3.46
CA LEU A 756 -46.09 10.39 -2.30
C LEU A 756 -45.41 10.09 -0.93
N PHE A 757 -45.01 11.03 -0.03
CA PHE A 757 -45.38 12.42 0.40
C PHE A 757 -46.54 12.55 1.43
N TYR A 758 -46.26 12.96 2.69
CA TYR A 758 -46.64 14.28 3.26
C TYR A 758 -46.00 14.59 4.65
N SER A 759 -46.38 15.70 5.31
CA SER A 759 -45.65 16.38 6.43
C SER A 759 -46.57 16.75 7.66
N PRO A 760 -46.40 17.82 8.51
CA PRO A 760 -46.22 17.66 9.97
C PRO A 760 -47.12 18.56 10.89
N GLN A 761 -46.57 19.09 12.01
CA GLN A 761 -47.08 20.08 13.01
C GLN A 761 -47.75 19.48 14.29
N THR A 762 -47.84 20.15 15.45
CA THR A 762 -47.62 21.59 15.84
C THR A 762 -47.11 21.76 17.31
N GLU A 763 -46.67 22.97 17.69
CA GLU A 763 -46.29 23.42 19.06
C GLU A 763 -47.41 24.27 19.75
N ALA A 764 -47.22 24.68 21.03
CA ALA A 764 -48.12 25.58 21.81
C ALA A 764 -47.36 26.29 22.98
N ASP A 765 -47.76 27.51 23.41
CA ASP A 765 -46.98 28.53 24.19
C ASP A 765 -47.02 28.54 25.76
N TYR A 766 -45.96 29.03 26.45
CA TYR A 766 -45.89 29.47 27.88
C TYR A 766 -44.91 30.69 28.11
N GLN A 767 -44.55 31.01 29.37
CA GLN A 767 -44.12 32.35 29.88
C GLN A 767 -42.65 32.48 30.39
N ASN A 768 -42.15 33.73 30.45
CA ASN A 768 -40.73 34.08 30.68
C ASN A 768 -40.25 34.07 32.17
N SER A 769 -38.94 33.84 32.38
CA SER A 769 -38.20 34.04 33.64
C SER A 769 -36.89 34.82 33.38
N THR A 770 -35.83 34.71 34.20
CA THR A 770 -34.62 35.56 34.14
C THR A 770 -33.34 34.72 34.01
N ASN A 771 -32.51 34.96 32.99
CA ASN A 771 -31.29 34.18 32.70
C ASN A 771 -30.20 35.03 32.03
N TYR A 772 -28.92 34.79 32.31
CA TYR A 772 -27.82 35.53 31.71
C TYR A 772 -27.12 34.74 30.62
N MET A 773 -26.57 35.45 29.64
CA MET A 773 -25.88 34.89 28.49
C MET A 773 -24.48 35.51 28.35
N ASP A 774 -23.47 34.76 28.79
CA ASP A 774 -22.05 35.00 28.50
C ASP A 774 -21.82 34.65 27.01
N ILE A 775 -21.18 35.55 26.26
CA ILE A 775 -20.96 35.38 24.81
C ILE A 775 -19.47 35.49 24.50
N PHE A 776 -18.96 34.55 23.70
CA PHE A 776 -17.57 34.52 23.23
C PHE A 776 -17.50 34.41 21.71
N PHE A 777 -16.41 34.94 21.13
CA PHE A 777 -16.11 34.97 19.70
C PHE A 777 -14.70 34.42 19.40
#